data_AF-A0AAX6F7P3-F1
#
_entry.id   AF-A0AAX6F7P3-F1
#
_cell.length_a   1.000
_cell.length_b   1.000
_cell.length_c   1.000
_cell.angle_alpha   90.00
_cell.angle_beta   90.00
_cell.angle_gamma   90.00
#
_symmetry.space_group_name_H-M   'P 1'
#
loop_
_entity.id
_entity.type
_entity.pdbx_description
1 polymer ?
#
loop_
_entity_poly.entity_id
_entity_poly.type
_entity_poly.pdbx_seq_one_letter_code
_entity_poly.pdbx_strand_id
1 'polypeptide(L)'
;MGITVMVIRGEVGTDVRFGGGVVVCRLSASAMQLLESKIRSLEQFLRSRRDKRRGLYGYVAGRGDFTGSILYGTASDVADTGRNTGKTLFSEPGESFTVNKRQRLLYTSAELAAMEVRAMECLRRLLRRSCEALFLLQLISHHHVTRLVQGLDSSLRQRLLQLTFNQLVCSEEGDQLAMQLISRLMEYYIGPDGRGTVDEISTKLREGCPSYFNESDYKYFLAVECLERASATVNAGERESLARDAFNHLTKIPETADLSTVCKRFEDLRFYEAVVRLPLQKAQALDPKTDTINGKIDPVLRDSALAQREQCYEIIMNALRNLKGEVGQKGTPKAFDTSVSVSAALDPASRNRFIRQIIQLSVQWPDTGFHEHLYRTLIELGLENELLEYGGSDLVSFLQSAGRKPLQEVQAVASVTPSPSSLRDLEAPIPSSQTKYLDLLAKYYVMKRQHFLAANILYRLAERQCTNAGEAPTLEQRCQYLSNAVLQAKSASSSGGPINSMRNTMDDDLSDMLEAKLAVLRFQMRIKEDLELMASRLEALQGSESSPIDQFTQGNQVTDAEIAKAARDKAKELALDLKSITQLYNDYAVPFKLWEICLEMLNFAKYPSDGDTKIVRETWARLLDQAVSRGGVAEACSVLKRVGSNLYPGDGACLPLDTLCLHLEKAALERLTSGVELVGDEDVARALLAACRGAHEPVLRIYDQLLSNGPALPSPTLRLRLLRSVLVILREWTMSVLANRTATTSSGVSYRFSGSLSLEQTNILNQGISDKIASAANRYMTEVRRLPLQQSQTEPVYRGFRELEEKLLTPSFRPF
;
A
#
# COMPACT_ATOMS: atom_id res chain seq x y z
N MET A 1 61.17 -21.29 22.56
CA MET A 1 60.29 -20.11 22.70
C MET A 1 58.84 -20.55 23.01
N GLY A 2 58.63 -21.43 23.98
CA GLY A 2 57.31 -22.00 24.32
C GLY A 2 56.86 -21.62 25.73
N ILE A 3 57.04 -20.35 26.10
CA ILE A 3 56.76 -19.86 27.46
C ILE A 3 55.44 -19.08 27.41
N THR A 4 54.49 -19.46 28.26
CA THR A 4 53.21 -18.78 28.40
C THR A 4 53.38 -17.41 29.07
N VAL A 5 52.60 -16.44 28.60
CA VAL A 5 52.68 -15.04 29.04
C VAL A 5 52.08 -14.84 30.43
N MET A 6 50.98 -15.54 30.73
CA MET A 6 50.24 -15.46 31.99
C MET A 6 50.30 -16.80 32.74
N VAL A 7 50.34 -16.75 34.07
CA VAL A 7 50.34 -17.94 34.95
C VAL A 7 49.38 -17.71 36.12
N ILE A 8 48.72 -18.78 36.56
CA ILE A 8 47.92 -18.78 37.79
C ILE A 8 48.87 -18.96 38.98
N ARG A 9 48.98 -17.95 39.85
CA ARG A 9 49.63 -18.10 41.16
C ARG A 9 48.57 -18.42 42.21
N GLY A 10 48.67 -19.58 42.84
CA GLY A 10 47.96 -19.88 44.08
C GLY A 10 48.71 -19.30 45.27
N GLU A 11 47.99 -18.92 46.33
CA GLU A 11 48.62 -18.79 47.65
C GLU A 11 49.26 -20.13 48.02
N VAL A 12 50.47 -20.07 48.57
CA VAL A 12 51.26 -21.24 48.93
C VAL A 12 50.46 -22.07 49.94
N GLY A 13 49.91 -23.21 49.53
CA GLY A 13 49.41 -24.23 50.47
C GLY A 13 48.11 -24.97 50.15
N THR A 14 47.42 -24.78 49.02
CA THR A 14 46.25 -25.60 48.69
C THR A 14 46.21 -26.07 47.24
N ASP A 15 45.78 -27.32 47.08
CA ASP A 15 45.82 -28.11 45.85
C ASP A 15 45.31 -27.37 44.60
N VAL A 16 46.03 -27.61 43.50
CA VAL A 16 45.71 -27.16 42.15
C VAL A 16 44.43 -27.85 41.67
N ARG A 17 43.28 -27.32 42.08
CA ARG A 17 42.01 -27.49 41.38
C ARG A 17 41.53 -26.12 40.93
N PHE A 18 41.30 -26.02 39.63
CA PHE A 18 40.78 -24.86 38.92
C PHE A 18 39.66 -24.18 39.71
N GLY A 19 39.93 -23.00 40.26
CA GLY A 19 38.89 -22.20 40.94
C GLY A 19 39.36 -20.96 41.71
N GLY A 20 40.56 -20.95 42.30
CA GLY A 20 40.91 -19.92 43.31
C GLY A 20 42.29 -19.25 43.20
N GLY A 21 42.90 -19.18 42.02
CA GLY A 21 44.24 -18.59 41.85
C GLY A 21 44.25 -17.23 41.14
N VAL A 22 45.17 -16.34 41.51
CA VAL A 22 45.38 -15.00 40.93
C VAL A 22 46.16 -15.16 39.62
N VAL A 23 45.60 -14.69 38.50
CA VAL A 23 46.29 -14.64 37.20
C VAL A 23 47.28 -13.47 37.21
N VAL A 24 48.56 -13.75 36.96
CA VAL A 24 49.63 -12.75 36.95
C VAL A 24 50.54 -12.95 35.74
N CYS A 25 51.14 -11.87 35.23
CA CYS A 25 52.20 -11.94 34.23
C CYS A 25 53.36 -12.79 34.75
N ARG A 26 53.86 -13.72 33.93
CA ARG A 26 54.97 -14.60 34.32
C ARG A 26 56.27 -13.83 34.59
N LEU A 27 56.51 -12.78 33.82
CA LEU A 27 57.66 -11.89 33.96
C LEU A 27 57.34 -10.76 34.94
N SER A 28 58.33 -10.37 35.77
CA SER A 28 58.20 -9.18 36.60
C SER A 28 58.15 -7.90 35.75
N ALA A 29 57.47 -6.86 36.24
CA ALA A 29 57.40 -5.57 35.56
C ALA A 29 58.78 -5.00 35.25
N SER A 30 59.73 -5.12 36.20
CA SER A 30 61.13 -4.70 36.02
C SER A 30 61.87 -5.46 34.91
N ALA A 31 61.61 -6.76 34.76
CA ALA A 31 62.22 -7.57 33.72
C ALA A 31 61.65 -7.24 32.33
N MET A 32 60.34 -6.99 32.25
CA MET A 32 59.69 -6.54 31.02
C MET A 32 60.21 -5.16 30.58
N GLN A 33 60.40 -4.21 31.51
CA GLN A 33 60.96 -2.88 31.23
C GLN A 33 62.40 -2.95 30.70
N LEU A 34 63.24 -3.79 31.33
CA LEU A 34 64.61 -4.00 30.88
C LEU A 34 64.64 -4.63 29.47
N LEU A 35 63.76 -5.60 29.21
CA LEU A 35 63.68 -6.26 27.91
C LEU A 35 63.18 -5.28 26.83
N GLU A 36 62.15 -4.50 27.14
CA GLU A 36 61.61 -3.48 26.25
C GLU A 36 62.66 -2.42 25.89
N SER A 37 63.37 -1.85 26.87
CA SER A 37 64.40 -0.84 26.62
C SER A 37 65.54 -1.37 25.73
N LYS A 38 65.96 -2.62 25.95
CA LYS A 38 66.96 -3.28 25.09
C LYS A 38 66.45 -3.49 23.67
N ILE A 39 65.22 -3.98 23.49
CA ILE A 39 64.65 -4.20 22.15
C ILE A 39 64.41 -2.86 21.44
N ARG A 40 63.93 -1.81 22.14
CA ARG A 40 63.79 -0.45 21.58
C ARG A 40 65.14 0.11 21.12
N SER A 41 66.22 -0.09 21.88
CA SER A 41 67.55 0.34 21.48
C SER A 41 68.05 -0.37 20.21
N LEU A 42 67.73 -1.66 20.07
CA LEU A 42 68.07 -2.44 18.88
C LEU A 42 67.26 -1.99 17.66
N GLU A 43 65.96 -1.73 17.82
CA GLU A 43 65.10 -1.18 16.76
C GLU A 43 65.62 0.17 16.28
N GLN A 44 65.96 1.07 17.21
CA GLN A 44 66.52 2.39 16.90
C GLN A 44 67.86 2.30 16.16
N PHE A 45 68.73 1.36 16.56
CA PHE A 45 69.98 1.09 15.86
C PHE A 45 69.73 0.62 14.41
N LEU A 46 68.79 -0.31 14.20
CA LEU A 46 68.42 -0.77 12.86
C LEU A 46 67.79 0.34 12.02
N ARG A 47 66.94 1.20 12.62
CA ARG A 47 66.36 2.37 11.96
C ARG A 47 67.44 3.36 11.53
N SER A 48 68.41 3.67 12.39
CA SER A 48 69.55 4.54 12.05
C SER A 48 70.40 3.96 10.93
N ARG A 49 70.65 2.65 10.94
CA ARG A 49 71.38 1.92 9.89
C ARG A 49 70.64 1.98 8.55
N ARG A 50 69.32 1.79 8.56
CA ARG A 50 68.44 1.92 7.39
C ARG A 50 68.51 3.32 6.80
N ASP A 51 68.35 4.35 7.64
CA ASP A 51 68.32 5.75 7.20
C ASP A 51 69.67 6.20 6.62
N LYS A 52 70.79 5.60 7.06
CA LYS A 52 72.13 5.81 6.49
C LYS A 52 72.36 5.09 5.15
N ARG A 53 71.63 4.02 4.85
CA ARG A 53 71.75 3.22 3.61
C ARG A 53 70.67 3.56 2.56
N ARG A 54 70.11 4.79 2.59
CA ARG A 54 69.01 5.25 1.72
C ARG A 54 69.19 4.98 0.22
N GLY A 55 70.41 5.00 -0.31
CA GLY A 55 70.67 4.76 -1.76
C GLY A 55 70.34 3.35 -2.25
N LEU A 56 70.63 2.32 -1.45
CA LEU A 56 70.34 0.91 -1.80
C LEU A 56 68.90 0.51 -1.42
N TYR A 57 68.40 1.06 -0.30
CA TYR A 57 67.04 0.83 0.19
C TYR A 57 65.97 1.54 -0.66
N GLY A 58 66.25 2.74 -1.17
CA GLY A 58 65.32 3.49 -2.03
C GLY A 58 65.15 2.87 -3.42
N TYR A 59 66.21 2.27 -3.97
CA TYR A 59 66.17 1.60 -5.28
C TYR A 59 65.35 0.29 -5.27
N VAL A 60 65.38 -0.42 -4.13
CA VAL A 60 64.63 -1.67 -3.92
C VAL A 60 63.17 -1.41 -3.49
N ALA A 61 62.93 -0.45 -2.60
CA ALA A 61 61.58 -0.16 -2.09
C ALA A 61 60.65 0.45 -3.15
N GLY A 62 61.19 1.02 -4.23
CA GLY A 62 60.42 1.49 -5.39
C GLY A 62 59.91 0.39 -6.33
N ARG A 63 60.14 -0.90 -6.02
CA ARG A 63 59.77 -2.06 -6.86
C ARG A 63 58.96 -3.15 -6.14
N GLY A 64 58.49 -2.93 -4.91
CA GLY A 64 57.73 -3.94 -4.15
C GLY A 64 56.41 -3.40 -3.62
N ASP A 65 55.32 -4.12 -3.90
CA ASP A 65 53.95 -3.81 -3.48
C ASP A 65 53.82 -3.58 -1.97
N PHE A 66 53.02 -2.59 -1.60
CA PHE A 66 52.81 -2.07 -0.24
C PHE A 66 51.96 -2.97 0.67
N THR A 67 51.93 -4.29 0.47
CA THR A 67 51.17 -5.21 1.34
C THR A 67 52.03 -5.71 2.48
N GLY A 68 52.15 -4.87 3.51
CA GLY A 68 52.89 -5.15 4.74
C GLY A 68 52.14 -6.04 5.74
N SER A 69 51.94 -7.32 5.43
CA SER A 69 51.50 -8.33 6.41
C SER A 69 52.62 -9.34 6.70
N ILE A 70 52.77 -9.74 7.97
CA ILE A 70 53.75 -10.75 8.45
C ILE A 70 53.14 -12.16 8.40
N LEU A 71 51.88 -12.31 7.98
CA LEU A 71 51.18 -13.58 7.93
C LEU A 71 51.17 -14.14 6.51
N TYR A 72 51.53 -15.42 6.39
CA TYR A 72 51.44 -16.20 5.16
C TYR A 72 49.97 -16.28 4.71
N GLY A 73 49.57 -15.34 3.85
CA GLY A 73 48.32 -15.39 3.08
C GLY A 73 48.53 -16.22 1.83
N THR A 74 47.67 -17.22 1.67
CA THR A 74 47.54 -18.15 0.55
C THR A 74 47.48 -17.44 -0.80
N ALA A 75 48.14 -18.02 -1.80
CA ALA A 75 48.08 -17.60 -3.19
C ALA A 75 46.65 -17.74 -3.74
N SER A 76 46.01 -16.61 -4.07
CA SER A 76 45.02 -16.50 -5.14
C SER A 76 44.83 -15.04 -5.52
N ASP A 77 44.93 -14.79 -6.83
CA ASP A 77 44.43 -13.64 -7.58
C ASP A 77 45.09 -12.26 -7.41
N VAL A 78 45.98 -11.92 -8.35
CA VAL A 78 45.88 -10.68 -9.14
C VAL A 78 46.44 -10.94 -10.54
N ALA A 79 45.53 -11.15 -11.49
CA ALA A 79 45.78 -10.80 -12.88
C ALA A 79 45.47 -9.31 -13.08
N ASP A 80 46.27 -8.69 -13.94
CA ASP A 80 45.99 -7.43 -14.63
C ASP A 80 46.20 -6.11 -13.86
N THR A 81 47.34 -5.46 -14.13
CA THR A 81 47.36 -4.00 -14.30
C THR A 81 48.46 -3.61 -15.27
N GLY A 82 48.07 -3.39 -16.52
CA GLY A 82 48.88 -2.68 -17.51
C GLY A 82 48.90 -1.16 -17.30
N ARG A 83 49.99 -0.55 -17.82
CA ARG A 83 50.18 0.86 -18.22
C ARG A 83 50.48 1.90 -17.12
N ASN A 84 51.76 2.25 -16.97
CA ASN A 84 52.35 3.47 -17.57
C ASN A 84 53.75 3.77 -17.00
N THR A 85 54.78 3.65 -17.83
CA THR A 85 55.91 4.60 -17.83
C THR A 85 56.41 4.76 -19.26
N GLY A 86 55.99 5.82 -19.92
CA GLY A 86 56.67 6.30 -21.11
C GLY A 86 57.94 7.05 -20.72
N LYS A 87 59.09 6.62 -21.25
CA LYS A 87 60.05 7.50 -21.90
C LYS A 87 61.06 6.69 -22.71
N THR A 88 60.93 6.86 -24.01
CA THR A 88 61.85 6.60 -25.12
C THR A 88 63.32 6.77 -24.80
N LEU A 89 64.16 5.86 -25.32
CA LEU A 89 65.36 6.20 -26.10
C LEU A 89 65.70 4.99 -27.02
N PHE A 90 65.48 5.17 -28.33
CA PHE A 90 66.07 4.32 -29.37
C PHE A 90 67.56 4.70 -29.52
N SER A 91 68.44 3.70 -29.54
CA SER A 91 69.48 3.55 -30.58
C SER A 91 70.18 2.19 -30.42
N GLU A 92 69.98 1.29 -31.39
CA GLU A 92 70.97 0.32 -31.86
C GLU A 92 72.16 1.11 -32.48
N PRO A 93 73.40 0.56 -32.67
CA PRO A 93 73.61 -0.78 -33.21
C PRO A 93 74.84 -1.57 -32.70
N GLY A 94 74.89 -2.86 -33.06
CA GLY A 94 76.13 -3.46 -33.57
C GLY A 94 76.69 -4.68 -32.83
N GLU A 95 76.35 -5.85 -33.37
CA GLU A 95 77.17 -7.05 -33.58
C GLU A 95 78.04 -7.69 -32.47
N SER A 96 77.86 -9.02 -32.42
CA SER A 96 78.89 -10.07 -32.34
C SER A 96 78.93 -10.94 -31.06
N PHE A 97 79.16 -12.22 -31.36
CA PHE A 97 79.03 -13.41 -30.55
C PHE A 97 79.88 -13.42 -29.27
N THR A 98 79.36 -14.06 -28.21
CA THR A 98 79.90 -15.34 -27.69
C THR A 98 79.12 -15.81 -26.47
N VAL A 99 78.58 -17.03 -26.59
CA VAL A 99 78.00 -17.81 -25.50
C VAL A 99 79.13 -18.26 -24.57
N ASN A 100 79.21 -17.70 -23.36
CA ASN A 100 80.01 -18.27 -22.28
C ASN A 100 79.11 -18.69 -21.12
N LYS A 101 79.04 -20.00 -20.93
CA LYS A 101 78.47 -20.71 -19.76
C LYS A 101 79.01 -20.10 -18.46
N ARG A 102 78.29 -19.15 -17.87
CA ARG A 102 78.35 -18.87 -16.43
C ARG A 102 77.03 -19.33 -15.84
N GLN A 103 77.11 -20.19 -14.82
CA GLN A 103 75.96 -20.68 -14.04
C GLN A 103 74.98 -19.54 -13.82
N ARG A 104 73.74 -19.68 -14.32
CA ARG A 104 72.66 -18.75 -14.00
C ARG A 104 72.47 -18.81 -12.48
N LEU A 105 72.96 -17.79 -11.77
CA LEU A 105 72.56 -17.55 -10.39
C LEU A 105 71.03 -17.47 -10.41
N LEU A 106 70.37 -18.32 -9.62
CA LEU A 106 68.90 -18.39 -9.53
C LEU A 106 68.25 -17.06 -9.12
N TYR A 107 69.06 -16.12 -8.62
CA TYR A 107 68.65 -14.78 -8.24
C TYR A 107 69.63 -13.74 -8.79
N THR A 108 69.08 -12.63 -9.26
CA THR A 108 69.87 -11.46 -9.63
C THR A 108 70.44 -10.77 -8.39
N SER A 109 71.54 -10.05 -8.52
CA SER A 109 72.12 -9.25 -7.43
C SER A 109 71.09 -8.25 -6.84
N ALA A 110 70.21 -7.71 -7.69
CA ALA A 110 69.11 -6.84 -7.27
C ALA A 110 68.04 -7.56 -6.43
N GLU A 111 67.69 -8.80 -6.78
CA GLU A 111 66.74 -9.62 -6.00
C GLU A 111 67.32 -10.04 -4.64
N LEU A 112 68.61 -10.38 -4.58
CA LEU A 112 69.30 -10.68 -3.32
C LEU A 112 69.33 -9.45 -2.39
N ALA A 113 69.68 -8.29 -2.94
CA ALA A 113 69.60 -7.02 -2.21
C ALA A 113 68.15 -6.71 -1.77
N ALA A 114 67.16 -7.03 -2.61
CA ALA A 114 65.75 -6.86 -2.27
C ALA A 114 65.25 -7.79 -1.17
N MET A 115 65.72 -9.05 -1.14
CA MET A 115 65.44 -9.98 -0.07
C MET A 115 66.09 -9.54 1.25
N GLU A 116 67.34 -9.02 1.21
CA GLU A 116 68.00 -8.48 2.41
C GLU A 116 67.25 -7.28 2.98
N VAL A 117 66.83 -6.33 2.14
CA VAL A 117 66.05 -5.15 2.55
C VAL A 117 64.70 -5.57 3.17
N ARG A 118 63.99 -6.52 2.54
CA ARG A 118 62.74 -7.06 3.09
C ARG A 118 62.95 -7.75 4.43
N ALA A 119 63.96 -8.62 4.55
CA ALA A 119 64.28 -9.32 5.79
C ALA A 119 64.63 -8.35 6.94
N MET A 120 65.42 -7.31 6.65
CA MET A 120 65.79 -6.28 7.62
C MET A 120 64.57 -5.46 8.08
N GLU A 121 63.64 -5.15 7.18
CA GLU A 121 62.41 -4.44 7.52
C GLU A 121 61.44 -5.33 8.30
N CYS A 122 61.31 -6.62 7.96
CA CYS A 122 60.56 -7.61 8.74
C CYS A 122 61.12 -7.73 10.16
N LEU A 123 62.44 -7.83 10.31
CA LEU A 123 63.08 -7.89 11.63
C LEU A 123 62.82 -6.62 12.45
N ARG A 124 62.94 -5.44 11.82
CA ARG A 124 62.64 -4.16 12.49
C ARG A 124 61.18 -4.08 12.95
N ARG A 125 60.23 -4.49 12.10
CA ARG A 125 58.80 -4.56 12.44
C ARG A 125 58.52 -5.55 13.57
N LEU A 126 59.16 -6.71 13.55
CA LEU A 126 59.05 -7.71 14.61
C LEU A 126 59.57 -7.18 15.95
N LEU A 127 60.74 -6.53 15.95
CA LEU A 127 61.31 -5.92 17.16
C LEU A 127 60.40 -4.81 17.70
N ARG A 128 59.86 -3.96 16.82
CA ARG A 128 58.88 -2.94 17.18
C ARG A 128 57.63 -3.58 17.81
N ARG A 129 57.00 -4.56 17.14
CA ARG A 129 55.80 -5.26 17.65
C ARG A 129 56.06 -5.96 18.99
N SER A 130 57.27 -6.50 19.18
CA SER A 130 57.71 -7.12 20.43
C SER A 130 57.83 -6.11 21.58
N CYS A 131 58.39 -4.92 21.32
CA CYS A 131 58.41 -3.82 22.31
C CYS A 131 56.99 -3.40 22.71
N GLU A 132 56.13 -3.21 21.71
CA GLU A 132 54.75 -2.77 21.93
C GLU A 132 53.95 -3.80 22.74
N ALA A 133 54.15 -5.09 22.49
CA ALA A 133 53.55 -6.17 23.28
C ALA A 133 54.05 -6.19 24.74
N LEU A 134 55.36 -5.98 24.96
CA LEU A 134 55.91 -5.89 26.31
C LEU A 134 55.39 -4.67 27.07
N PHE A 135 55.25 -3.54 26.39
CA PHE A 135 54.64 -2.34 26.97
C PHE A 135 53.18 -2.59 27.37
N LEU A 136 52.40 -3.23 26.51
CA LEU A 136 51.01 -3.59 26.80
C LEU A 136 50.92 -4.51 28.04
N LEU A 137 51.77 -5.55 28.11
CA LEU A 137 51.81 -6.46 29.26
C LEU A 137 52.23 -5.77 30.55
N GLN A 138 53.16 -4.81 30.47
CA GLN A 138 53.50 -3.97 31.60
C GLN A 138 52.29 -3.15 32.03
N LEU A 139 51.64 -2.43 31.13
CA LEU A 139 50.48 -1.59 31.45
C LEU A 139 49.39 -2.43 32.14
N ILE A 140 49.02 -3.57 31.57
CA ILE A 140 48.04 -4.50 32.15
C ILE A 140 48.47 -4.98 33.55
N SER A 141 49.76 -5.25 33.75
CA SER A 141 50.28 -5.68 35.06
C SER A 141 50.14 -4.62 36.16
N HIS A 142 50.19 -3.33 35.82
CA HIS A 142 49.99 -2.23 36.76
C HIS A 142 48.50 -2.01 37.12
N HIS A 143 47.57 -2.43 36.26
CA HIS A 143 46.13 -2.15 36.39
C HIS A 143 45.30 -3.34 36.90
N HIS A 144 45.86 -4.17 37.79
CA HIS A 144 45.20 -5.34 38.39
C HIS A 144 44.68 -6.38 37.38
N VAL A 145 45.61 -7.17 36.82
CA VAL A 145 45.37 -8.30 35.90
C VAL A 145 44.18 -9.20 36.30
N THR A 146 44.01 -9.45 37.60
CA THR A 146 42.93 -10.32 38.10
C THR A 146 41.53 -9.81 37.79
N ARG A 147 41.27 -8.51 37.89
CA ARG A 147 39.96 -7.93 37.60
C ARG A 147 39.65 -7.93 36.11
N LEU A 148 40.64 -7.58 35.29
CA LEU A 148 40.52 -7.60 33.83
C LEU A 148 40.27 -9.03 33.31
N VAL A 149 40.97 -10.02 33.86
CA VAL A 149 40.82 -11.43 33.47
C VAL A 149 39.53 -12.05 34.00
N GLN A 150 38.99 -11.57 35.13
CA GLN A 150 37.69 -11.99 35.66
C GLN A 150 36.53 -11.58 34.74
N GLY A 151 36.63 -10.45 34.04
CA GLY A 151 35.65 -10.00 33.05
C GLY A 151 35.74 -10.68 31.68
N LEU A 152 36.71 -11.56 31.46
CA LEU A 152 36.82 -12.36 30.23
C LEU A 152 36.04 -13.67 30.33
N ASP A 153 35.47 -14.09 29.20
CA ASP A 153 34.80 -15.39 29.04
C ASP A 153 35.74 -16.55 29.39
N SER A 154 35.15 -17.66 29.85
CA SER A 154 35.91 -18.86 30.26
C SER A 154 36.80 -19.43 29.14
N SER A 155 36.33 -19.36 27.89
CA SER A 155 37.08 -19.78 26.70
C SER A 155 38.28 -18.86 26.40
N LEU A 156 38.09 -17.54 26.48
CA LEU A 156 39.14 -16.55 26.27
C LEU A 156 40.17 -16.58 27.40
N ARG A 157 39.74 -16.83 28.64
CA ARG A 157 40.63 -17.01 29.79
C ARG A 157 41.53 -18.23 29.61
N GLN A 158 41.00 -19.35 29.11
CA GLN A 158 41.80 -20.53 28.80
C GLN A 158 42.82 -20.27 27.69
N ARG A 159 42.41 -19.57 26.63
CA ARG A 159 43.31 -19.16 25.53
C ARG A 159 44.41 -18.22 26.02
N LEU A 160 44.09 -17.23 26.87
CA LEU A 160 45.05 -16.31 27.45
C LEU A 160 46.13 -17.02 28.29
N LEU A 161 45.75 -18.08 29.01
CA LEU A 161 46.69 -18.88 29.82
C LEU A 161 47.62 -19.77 28.98
N GLN A 162 47.17 -20.18 27.80
CA GLN A 162 47.95 -20.99 26.86
C GLN A 162 48.79 -20.15 25.90
N LEU A 163 48.51 -18.84 25.82
CA LEU A 163 49.14 -17.93 24.89
C LEU A 163 50.64 -17.73 25.19
N THR A 164 51.47 -18.03 24.20
CA THR A 164 52.91 -17.78 24.25
C THR A 164 53.25 -16.36 23.78
N PHE A 165 54.40 -15.82 24.19
CA PHE A 165 54.82 -14.48 23.75
C PHE A 165 54.98 -14.39 22.22
N ASN A 166 55.40 -15.49 21.57
CA ASN A 166 55.48 -15.54 20.10
C ASN A 166 54.09 -15.42 19.46
N GLN A 167 53.09 -16.14 20.00
CA GLN A 167 51.72 -16.04 19.50
C GLN A 167 51.12 -14.65 19.77
N LEU A 168 51.46 -13.99 20.88
CA LEU A 168 51.01 -12.61 21.13
C LEU A 168 51.47 -11.64 20.04
N VAL A 169 52.71 -11.81 19.56
CA VAL A 169 53.38 -10.85 18.66
C VAL A 169 53.14 -11.18 17.18
N CYS A 170 52.99 -12.46 16.83
CA CYS A 170 53.01 -12.93 15.45
C CYS A 170 51.75 -13.68 14.98
N SER A 171 50.69 -13.77 15.80
CA SER A 171 49.45 -14.46 15.44
C SER A 171 48.25 -13.52 15.47
N GLU A 172 47.32 -13.71 14.53
CA GLU A 172 46.02 -13.01 14.55
C GLU A 172 45.24 -13.26 15.84
N GLU A 173 45.38 -14.45 16.43
CA GLU A 173 44.76 -14.77 17.72
C GLU A 173 45.33 -13.91 18.86
N GLY A 174 46.63 -13.60 18.80
CA GLY A 174 47.29 -12.70 19.74
C GLY A 174 46.78 -11.28 19.60
N ASP A 175 46.55 -10.82 18.38
CA ASP A 175 46.02 -9.50 18.09
C ASP A 175 44.59 -9.34 18.61
N GLN A 176 43.72 -10.32 18.35
CA GLN A 176 42.35 -10.32 18.89
C GLN A 176 42.35 -10.29 20.42
N LEU A 177 43.18 -11.11 21.07
CA LEU A 177 43.27 -11.13 22.54
C LEU A 177 43.86 -9.83 23.11
N ALA A 178 44.85 -9.23 22.44
CA ALA A 178 45.39 -7.94 22.82
C ALA A 178 44.34 -6.82 22.71
N MET A 179 43.58 -6.78 21.62
CA MET A 179 42.48 -5.83 21.43
C MET A 179 41.38 -6.00 22.49
N GLN A 180 41.00 -7.24 22.81
CA GLN A 180 40.02 -7.55 23.87
C GLN A 180 40.52 -7.11 25.26
N LEU A 181 41.80 -7.35 25.57
CA LEU A 181 42.42 -6.87 26.81
C LEU A 181 42.43 -5.34 26.90
N ILE A 182 42.71 -4.65 25.78
CA ILE A 182 42.63 -3.19 25.70
C ILE A 182 41.19 -2.72 25.88
N SER A 183 40.19 -3.36 25.25
CA SER A 183 38.77 -3.04 25.44
C SER A 183 38.36 -3.15 26.90
N ARG A 184 38.71 -4.26 27.57
CA ARG A 184 38.41 -4.45 29.00
C ARG A 184 39.12 -3.45 29.90
N LEU A 185 40.37 -3.08 29.57
CA LEU A 185 41.09 -2.03 30.27
C LEU A 185 40.34 -0.70 30.11
N MET A 186 39.91 -0.33 28.90
CA MET A 186 39.16 0.89 28.67
C MET A 186 37.80 0.88 29.36
N GLU A 187 37.04 -0.21 29.29
CA GLU A 187 35.76 -0.38 29.99
C GLU A 187 35.90 -0.19 31.51
N TYR A 188 36.99 -0.69 32.11
CA TYR A 188 37.28 -0.48 33.53
C TYR A 188 37.48 1.00 33.88
N TYR A 189 38.08 1.78 32.98
CA TYR A 189 38.30 3.21 33.16
C TYR A 189 37.06 4.06 32.86
N ILE A 190 36.22 3.60 31.94
CA ILE A 190 34.99 4.27 31.53
C ILE A 190 33.84 4.01 32.52
N GLY A 191 33.85 2.88 33.23
CA GLY A 191 32.79 2.48 34.14
C GLY A 191 32.51 3.44 35.32
N PRO A 192 31.41 3.25 36.06
CA PRO A 192 30.92 4.16 37.10
C PRO A 192 31.89 4.40 38.27
N ASP A 193 32.87 3.51 38.44
CA ASP A 193 33.92 3.59 39.47
C ASP A 193 35.15 4.42 39.02
N GLY A 194 35.07 5.13 37.89
CA GLY A 194 36.15 5.78 37.15
C GLY A 194 37.26 6.40 38.02
N ARG A 195 38.41 5.71 38.10
CA ARG A 195 39.62 6.19 38.78
C ARG A 195 40.64 6.74 37.77
N GLY A 196 40.30 7.79 37.03
CA GLY A 196 41.24 8.51 36.16
C GLY A 196 40.62 9.06 34.88
N THR A 197 41.39 9.84 34.12
CA THR A 197 40.99 10.35 32.80
C THR A 197 41.32 9.32 31.71
N VAL A 198 40.37 8.97 30.86
CA VAL A 198 40.57 8.04 29.72
C VAL A 198 41.63 8.56 28.75
N ASP A 199 41.78 9.88 28.66
CA ASP A 199 42.81 10.55 27.86
C ASP A 199 44.24 10.22 28.30
N GLU A 200 44.52 10.10 29.61
CA GLU A 200 45.86 9.77 30.11
C GLU A 200 46.30 8.35 29.75
N ILE A 201 45.37 7.41 29.66
CA ILE A 201 45.68 6.01 29.33
C ILE A 201 45.69 5.81 27.83
N SER A 202 44.78 6.49 27.13
CA SER A 202 44.76 6.52 25.67
C SER A 202 46.01 7.14 25.08
N THR A 203 46.56 8.19 25.70
CA THR A 203 47.86 8.77 25.30
C THR A 203 49.00 7.79 25.53
N LYS A 204 49.06 7.14 26.69
CA LYS A 204 50.06 6.08 26.98
C LYS A 204 49.97 4.89 26.00
N LEU A 205 48.77 4.44 25.66
CA LEU A 205 48.56 3.34 24.71
C LEU A 205 48.97 3.74 23.29
N ARG A 206 48.65 4.96 22.85
CA ARG A 206 49.03 5.45 21.52
C ARG A 206 50.54 5.61 21.35
N GLU A 207 51.21 6.11 22.39
CA GLU A 207 52.68 6.29 22.38
C GLU A 207 53.42 4.95 22.56
N GLY A 208 52.86 4.05 23.36
CA GLY A 208 53.53 2.81 23.76
C GLY A 208 53.25 1.62 22.85
N CYS A 209 52.06 1.50 22.28
CA CYS A 209 51.65 0.37 21.43
C CYS A 209 50.74 0.78 20.25
N PRO A 210 51.21 1.67 19.35
CA PRO A 210 50.41 2.19 18.24
C PRO A 210 49.91 1.13 17.26
N SER A 211 50.57 -0.05 17.16
CA SER A 211 50.10 -1.11 16.27
C SER A 211 48.96 -1.94 16.88
N TYR A 212 48.75 -1.89 18.21
CA TYR A 212 47.61 -2.52 18.88
C TYR A 212 46.49 -1.53 19.19
N PHE A 213 46.80 -0.22 19.26
CA PHE A 213 45.86 0.85 19.55
C PHE A 213 46.05 2.01 18.57
N ASN A 214 45.16 2.08 17.57
CA ASN A 214 45.23 3.04 16.49
C ASN A 214 44.51 4.35 16.82
N GLU A 215 44.65 5.36 15.95
CA GLU A 215 43.90 6.62 16.09
C GLU A 215 42.38 6.41 15.97
N SER A 216 41.94 5.40 15.21
CA SER A 216 40.55 4.95 15.15
C SER A 216 40.07 4.49 16.53
N ASP A 217 40.84 3.62 17.17
CA ASP A 217 40.46 3.02 18.45
C ASP A 217 40.37 4.11 19.53
N TYR A 218 41.27 5.10 19.49
CA TYR A 218 41.18 6.26 20.37
C TYR A 218 39.86 7.00 20.26
N LYS A 219 39.46 7.45 19.06
CA LYS A 219 38.23 8.25 18.96
C LYS A 219 36.99 7.38 19.22
N TYR A 220 37.06 6.07 19.00
CA TYR A 220 36.01 5.14 19.41
C TYR A 220 35.83 5.10 20.93
N PHE A 221 36.89 4.86 21.71
CA PHE A 221 36.79 4.83 23.17
C PHE A 221 36.46 6.19 23.77
N LEU A 222 36.94 7.28 23.17
CA LEU A 222 36.53 8.64 23.55
C LEU A 222 35.02 8.85 23.34
N ALA A 223 34.46 8.37 22.22
CA ALA A 223 33.02 8.42 22.00
C ALA A 223 32.24 7.57 23.01
N VAL A 224 32.73 6.37 23.33
CA VAL A 224 32.12 5.48 24.33
C VAL A 224 32.13 6.12 25.72
N GLU A 225 33.22 6.80 26.11
CA GLU A 225 33.28 7.57 27.35
C GLU A 225 32.23 8.69 27.36
N CYS A 226 32.13 9.47 26.28
CA CYS A 226 31.10 10.51 26.16
C CYS A 226 29.69 9.94 26.30
N LEU A 227 29.41 8.75 25.74
CA LEU A 227 28.11 8.07 25.86
C LEU A 227 27.80 7.60 27.28
N GLU A 228 28.78 7.00 27.96
CA GLU A 228 28.62 6.52 29.33
C GLU A 228 28.41 7.71 30.29
N ARG A 229 29.18 8.79 30.09
CA ARG A 229 28.96 10.06 30.79
C ARG A 229 27.58 10.65 30.50
N ALA A 230 27.10 10.59 29.25
CA ALA A 230 25.76 11.03 28.91
C ALA A 230 24.66 10.19 29.58
N SER A 231 24.88 8.88 29.75
CA SER A 231 23.93 8.00 30.45
C SER A 231 23.85 8.30 31.95
N ALA A 232 24.97 8.72 32.56
CA ALA A 232 25.06 9.06 33.98
C ALA A 232 24.56 10.50 34.30
N THR A 233 24.49 11.40 33.32
CA THR A 233 24.04 12.78 33.54
C THR A 233 22.51 12.88 33.62
N VAL A 234 22.02 13.64 34.61
CA VAL A 234 20.57 13.90 34.81
C VAL A 234 20.08 15.08 33.94
N ASN A 235 20.95 16.07 33.71
CA ASN A 235 20.65 17.26 32.92
C ASN A 235 20.45 16.94 31.43
N ALA A 236 19.31 17.33 30.86
CA ALA A 236 18.99 17.04 29.46
C ALA A 236 19.91 17.76 28.44
N GLY A 237 20.26 19.02 28.69
CA GLY A 237 21.12 19.79 27.77
C GLY A 237 22.57 19.29 27.72
N GLU A 238 23.15 18.96 28.89
CA GLU A 238 24.49 18.38 28.97
C GLU A 238 24.54 16.95 28.42
N ARG A 239 23.48 16.17 28.63
CA ARG A 239 23.33 14.84 28.01
C ARG A 239 23.36 14.94 26.49
N GLU A 240 22.63 15.90 25.92
CA GLU A 240 22.61 16.10 24.47
C GLU A 240 23.96 16.58 23.93
N SER A 241 24.66 17.49 24.63
CA SER A 241 25.99 17.94 24.20
C SER A 241 27.01 16.79 24.20
N LEU A 242 27.02 15.97 25.26
CA LEU A 242 27.91 14.79 25.34
C LEU A 242 27.58 13.75 24.27
N ALA A 243 26.30 13.51 23.99
CA ALA A 243 25.88 12.64 22.89
C ALA A 243 26.33 13.20 21.53
N ARG A 244 26.29 14.52 21.34
CA ARG A 244 26.75 15.17 20.10
C ARG A 244 28.27 15.12 19.94
N ASP A 245 29.02 15.26 21.03
CA ASP A 245 30.47 15.07 21.02
C ASP A 245 30.83 13.62 20.65
N ALA A 246 30.15 12.63 21.25
CA ALA A 246 30.31 11.22 20.87
C ALA A 246 30.03 10.99 19.38
N PHE A 247 28.96 11.58 18.85
CA PHE A 247 28.63 11.53 17.42
C PHE A 247 29.74 12.14 16.55
N ASN A 248 30.30 13.29 16.92
CA ASN A 248 31.40 13.95 16.19
C ASN A 248 32.71 13.13 16.19
N HIS A 249 32.93 12.29 17.20
CA HIS A 249 34.06 11.37 17.25
C HIS A 249 33.85 10.14 16.35
N LEU A 250 32.65 9.56 16.34
CA LEU A 250 32.30 8.38 15.55
C LEU A 250 32.18 8.66 14.04
N THR A 251 31.68 9.85 13.66
CA THR A 251 31.62 10.27 12.24
C THR A 251 32.99 10.33 11.55
N LYS A 252 34.08 10.46 12.32
CA LYS A 252 35.46 10.42 11.81
C LYS A 252 35.95 8.99 11.54
N ILE A 253 35.22 7.96 11.97
CA ILE A 253 35.60 6.55 11.85
C ILE A 253 34.38 5.68 11.47
N PRO A 254 33.87 5.81 10.23
CA PRO A 254 32.70 5.04 9.80
C PRO A 254 33.00 3.55 9.58
N GLU A 255 34.22 3.18 9.17
CA GLU A 255 34.54 1.82 8.70
C GLU A 255 34.80 0.80 9.81
N THR A 256 35.52 1.17 10.87
CA THR A 256 36.06 0.21 11.85
C THR A 256 35.17 0.00 13.08
N ALA A 257 34.13 0.81 13.28
CA ALA A 257 33.28 0.75 14.47
C ALA A 257 32.16 -0.31 14.34
N ASP A 258 31.94 -1.08 15.40
CA ASP A 258 30.70 -1.85 15.57
C ASP A 258 29.56 -0.89 15.96
N LEU A 259 28.75 -0.52 14.96
CA LEU A 259 27.67 0.43 15.14
C LEU A 259 26.46 -0.18 15.86
N SER A 260 26.33 -1.50 15.92
CA SER A 260 25.13 -2.14 16.49
C SER A 260 24.96 -1.87 17.98
N THR A 261 26.06 -1.96 18.74
CA THR A 261 26.11 -1.70 20.18
C THR A 261 26.04 -0.21 20.49
N VAL A 262 26.72 0.60 19.69
CA VAL A 262 26.77 2.06 19.84
C VAL A 262 25.42 2.70 19.51
N CYS A 263 24.74 2.28 18.44
CA CYS A 263 23.41 2.77 18.09
C CYS A 263 22.36 2.44 19.16
N LYS A 264 22.43 1.27 19.81
CA LYS A 264 21.57 0.96 20.98
C LYS A 264 21.75 1.96 22.12
N ARG A 265 22.99 2.34 22.43
CA ARG A 265 23.27 3.36 23.45
C ARG A 265 22.72 4.73 23.04
N PHE A 266 22.77 5.09 21.76
CA PHE A 266 22.11 6.29 21.26
C PHE A 266 20.58 6.20 21.29
N GLU A 267 19.99 5.04 21.05
CA GLU A 267 18.54 4.78 21.23
C GLU A 267 18.12 4.99 22.69
N ASP A 268 18.89 4.46 23.65
CA ASP A 268 18.65 4.65 25.09
C ASP A 268 18.72 6.13 25.50
N LEU A 269 19.67 6.88 24.91
CA LEU A 269 19.80 8.33 25.07
C LEU A 269 18.77 9.14 24.25
N ARG A 270 17.93 8.47 23.45
CA ARG A 270 16.91 9.06 22.55
C ARG A 270 17.49 10.00 21.49
N PHE A 271 18.75 9.79 21.11
CA PHE A 271 19.46 10.59 20.12
C PHE A 271 19.41 9.95 18.72
N TYR A 272 18.22 9.94 18.13
CA TYR A 272 17.95 9.23 16.87
C TYR A 272 18.65 9.82 15.63
N GLU A 273 19.19 11.05 15.71
CA GLU A 273 19.98 11.63 14.64
C GLU A 273 21.27 10.82 14.37
N ALA A 274 21.95 10.37 15.44
CA ALA A 274 23.12 9.49 15.29
C ALA A 274 22.74 8.11 14.75
N VAL A 275 21.61 7.58 15.19
CA VAL A 275 21.12 6.24 14.79
C VAL A 275 20.87 6.17 13.29
N VAL A 276 20.45 7.28 12.66
CA VAL A 276 20.27 7.33 11.20
C VAL A 276 21.57 7.64 10.47
N ARG A 277 22.32 8.68 10.89
CA ARG A 277 23.47 9.15 10.12
C ARG A 277 24.69 8.23 10.18
N LEU A 278 24.98 7.60 11.33
CA LEU A 278 26.17 6.75 11.46
C LEU A 278 26.09 5.50 10.56
N PRO A 279 24.99 4.72 10.55
CA PRO A 279 24.90 3.55 9.68
C PRO A 279 24.90 3.90 8.19
N LEU A 280 24.26 5.01 7.79
CA LEU A 280 24.26 5.46 6.39
C LEU A 280 25.65 5.94 5.95
N GLN A 281 26.39 6.65 6.81
CA GLN A 281 27.75 7.04 6.52
C GLN A 281 28.69 5.82 6.44
N LYS A 282 28.48 4.79 7.27
CA LYS A 282 29.20 3.52 7.17
C LYS A 282 28.87 2.79 5.86
N ALA A 283 27.60 2.70 5.48
CA ALA A 283 27.19 2.12 4.21
C ALA A 283 27.87 2.81 3.02
N GLN A 284 27.97 4.15 3.05
CA GLN A 284 28.66 4.94 2.01
C GLN A 284 30.19 4.74 2.03
N ALA A 285 30.80 4.61 3.21
CA ALA A 285 32.25 4.39 3.34
C ALA A 285 32.68 2.99 2.88
N LEU A 286 31.82 1.98 3.06
CA LEU A 286 32.05 0.60 2.61
C LEU A 286 31.91 0.47 1.08
N ASP A 287 31.06 1.27 0.43
CA ASP A 287 30.89 1.30 -1.04
C ASP A 287 31.06 2.75 -1.61
N PRO A 288 32.29 3.30 -1.63
CA PRO A 288 32.53 4.67 -2.08
C PRO A 288 32.46 4.83 -3.61
N LYS A 289 32.51 3.73 -4.37
CA LYS A 289 32.47 3.73 -5.85
C LYS A 289 31.08 3.47 -6.42
N THR A 290 30.06 3.27 -5.57
CA THR A 290 28.72 2.81 -5.97
C THR A 290 28.79 1.56 -6.83
N ASP A 291 29.62 0.61 -6.41
CA ASP A 291 29.82 -0.68 -7.08
C ASP A 291 28.52 -1.50 -7.15
N THR A 292 27.57 -1.20 -6.24
CA THR A 292 26.18 -1.65 -6.26
C THR A 292 25.36 -1.21 -7.48
N ILE A 293 25.67 -0.06 -8.10
CA ILE A 293 25.00 0.50 -9.28
C ILE A 293 25.77 0.12 -10.58
N ASN A 294 27.05 -0.22 -10.46
CA ASN A 294 27.92 -0.54 -11.57
C ASN A 294 27.70 -1.99 -12.06
N GLY A 295 26.84 -2.17 -13.07
CA GLY A 295 26.57 -3.47 -13.72
C GLY A 295 27.74 -4.11 -14.49
N LYS A 296 28.98 -3.70 -14.23
CA LYS A 296 30.22 -4.22 -14.84
C LYS A 296 31.11 -4.99 -13.84
N ILE A 297 30.67 -5.15 -12.60
CA ILE A 297 31.40 -5.82 -11.52
C ILE A 297 30.88 -7.24 -11.37
N ASP A 298 31.75 -8.16 -10.96
CA ASP A 298 31.38 -9.54 -10.68
C ASP A 298 30.19 -9.63 -9.70
N PRO A 299 29.20 -10.51 -9.98
CA PRO A 299 27.97 -10.58 -9.20
C PRO A 299 28.22 -10.86 -7.73
N VAL A 300 29.24 -11.68 -7.40
CA VAL A 300 29.60 -12.05 -6.03
C VAL A 300 30.08 -10.85 -5.20
N LEU A 301 30.91 -9.98 -5.78
CA LEU A 301 31.41 -8.79 -5.10
C LEU A 301 30.26 -7.80 -4.85
N ARG A 302 29.39 -7.62 -5.84
CA ARG A 302 28.20 -6.77 -5.74
C ARG A 302 27.22 -7.27 -4.67
N ASP A 303 26.95 -8.57 -4.62
CA ASP A 303 26.03 -9.15 -3.63
C ASP A 303 26.61 -9.03 -2.21
N SER A 304 27.94 -9.17 -2.05
CA SER A 304 28.61 -8.96 -0.76
C SER A 304 28.56 -7.49 -0.31
N ALA A 305 28.67 -6.53 -1.23
CA ALA A 305 28.54 -5.11 -0.94
C ALA A 305 27.10 -4.73 -0.58
N LEU A 306 26.11 -5.30 -1.28
CA LEU A 306 24.69 -5.13 -0.94
C LEU A 306 24.37 -5.67 0.46
N ALA A 307 24.83 -6.88 0.78
CA ALA A 307 24.62 -7.48 2.11
C ALA A 307 25.21 -6.64 3.24
N GLN A 308 26.40 -6.03 3.03
CA GLN A 308 27.00 -5.12 4.01
C GLN A 308 26.20 -3.82 4.19
N ARG A 309 25.62 -3.29 3.10
CA ARG A 309 24.74 -2.10 3.17
C ARG A 309 23.42 -2.43 3.87
N GLU A 310 22.80 -3.57 3.56
CA GLU A 310 21.59 -4.05 4.21
C GLU A 310 21.79 -4.21 5.73
N GLN A 311 22.92 -4.77 6.17
CA GLN A 311 23.26 -4.85 7.60
C GLN A 311 23.30 -3.47 8.28
N CYS A 312 23.76 -2.43 7.58
CA CYS A 312 23.74 -1.06 8.10
C CYS A 312 22.31 -0.50 8.16
N TYR A 313 21.48 -0.76 7.14
CA TYR A 313 20.08 -0.31 7.11
C TYR A 313 19.25 -0.97 8.21
N GLU A 314 19.48 -2.26 8.48
CA GLU A 314 18.75 -3.01 9.50
C GLU A 314 18.87 -2.39 10.91
N ILE A 315 19.96 -1.69 11.22
CA ILE A 315 20.11 -0.96 12.48
C ILE A 315 19.01 0.11 12.60
N ILE A 316 18.77 0.87 11.53
CA ILE A 316 17.74 1.92 11.48
C ILE A 316 16.34 1.29 11.51
N MET A 317 16.14 0.19 10.79
CA MET A 317 14.85 -0.52 10.77
C MET A 317 14.51 -1.10 12.14
N ASN A 318 15.50 -1.63 12.86
CA ASN A 318 15.33 -2.10 14.23
C ASN A 318 14.96 -0.97 15.20
N ALA A 319 15.57 0.21 15.07
CA ALA A 319 15.18 1.38 15.85
C ALA A 319 13.72 1.80 15.59
N LEU A 320 13.26 1.74 14.32
CA LEU A 320 11.86 1.98 13.95
C LEU A 320 10.91 0.91 14.53
N ARG A 321 11.29 -0.37 14.48
CA ARG A 321 10.55 -1.49 15.10
C ARG A 321 10.42 -1.31 16.61
N ASN A 322 11.51 -0.95 17.28
CA ASN A 322 11.55 -0.70 18.72
C ASN A 322 10.62 0.48 19.10
N LEU A 323 10.63 1.56 18.33
CA LEU A 323 9.80 2.73 18.56
C LEU A 323 8.30 2.49 18.33
N LYS A 324 7.93 1.66 17.35
CA LYS A 324 6.52 1.30 17.11
C LYS A 324 5.97 0.39 18.21
N GLY A 325 6.86 -0.40 18.83
CA GLY A 325 6.52 -1.49 19.74
C GLY A 325 6.13 -2.73 18.93
N GLU A 326 6.65 -3.90 19.30
CA GLU A 326 6.32 -5.17 18.63
C GLU A 326 4.80 -5.33 18.50
N VAL A 327 4.29 -5.35 17.28
CA VAL A 327 2.85 -5.54 16.94
C VAL A 327 2.44 -7.03 17.14
N GLY A 328 3.12 -7.76 18.02
CA GLY A 328 3.14 -9.23 18.05
C GLY A 328 2.68 -9.92 19.33
N GLN A 329 2.16 -9.22 20.35
CA GLN A 329 1.53 -9.89 21.50
C GLN A 329 0.10 -9.39 21.77
N LYS A 330 -0.85 -9.92 21.00
CA LYS A 330 -2.19 -10.22 21.54
C LYS A 330 -2.03 -11.43 22.47
N GLY A 331 -1.55 -11.20 23.67
CA GLY A 331 -1.40 -12.20 24.72
C GLY A 331 -1.56 -11.52 26.07
N THR A 332 -2.49 -12.02 26.86
CA THR A 332 -2.83 -11.63 28.23
C THR A 332 -1.67 -11.03 29.05
N PRO A 333 -1.90 -9.98 29.87
CA PRO A 333 -0.89 -9.45 30.76
C PRO A 333 -0.55 -10.52 31.83
N LYS A 334 0.52 -11.28 31.61
CA LYS A 334 1.10 -12.10 32.67
C LYS A 334 1.92 -11.20 33.57
N ALA A 335 1.42 -11.06 34.79
CA ALA A 335 2.13 -10.49 35.91
C ALA A 335 3.39 -11.33 36.23
N PHE A 336 4.39 -10.63 36.79
CA PHE A 336 5.64 -11.12 37.35
C PHE A 336 6.73 -11.53 36.35
N ASP A 337 7.61 -10.58 36.04
CA ASP A 337 9.01 -10.70 36.48
C ASP A 337 9.63 -9.31 36.73
N THR A 338 10.19 -9.14 37.92
CA THR A 338 10.80 -7.90 38.39
C THR A 338 12.27 -7.88 37.96
N SER A 339 12.53 -7.41 36.74
CA SER A 339 13.84 -6.87 36.37
C SER A 339 13.66 -5.43 35.93
N VAL A 340 14.20 -4.51 36.73
CA VAL A 340 14.15 -3.07 36.51
C VAL A 340 14.93 -2.71 35.23
N SER A 341 14.24 -2.69 34.08
CA SER A 341 14.68 -1.92 32.92
C SER A 341 14.01 -0.55 32.99
N VAL A 342 14.80 0.48 33.31
CA VAL A 342 14.35 1.88 33.33
C VAL A 342 14.20 2.40 31.88
N SER A 343 13.38 1.72 31.08
CA SER A 343 12.82 2.32 29.86
C SER A 343 11.51 2.98 30.29
N ALA A 344 11.58 4.20 30.82
CA ALA A 344 10.39 5.01 31.11
C ALA A 344 9.50 4.97 29.87
N ALA A 345 8.32 4.33 29.99
CA ALA A 345 7.40 4.13 28.88
C ALA A 345 7.11 5.49 28.25
N LEU A 346 7.65 5.71 27.05
CA LEU A 346 7.44 6.96 26.31
C LEU A 346 5.94 7.22 26.13
N ASP A 347 5.54 8.47 26.11
CA ASP A 347 4.20 8.84 25.67
C ASP A 347 4.08 8.59 24.15
N PRO A 348 2.88 8.23 23.64
CA PRO A 348 2.69 7.95 22.23
C PRO A 348 2.99 9.16 21.31
N ALA A 349 2.84 10.39 21.81
CA ALA A 349 3.15 11.60 21.04
C ALA A 349 4.67 11.77 20.83
N SER A 350 5.49 11.57 21.86
CA SER A 350 6.95 11.57 21.73
C SER A 350 7.45 10.45 20.83
N ARG A 351 6.87 9.23 20.89
CA ARG A 351 7.22 8.13 19.97
C ARG A 351 6.99 8.54 18.51
N ASN A 352 5.82 9.09 18.21
CA ASN A 352 5.50 9.58 16.87
C ASN A 352 6.42 10.71 16.42
N ARG A 353 6.83 11.61 17.32
CA ARG A 353 7.82 12.65 17.03
C ARG A 353 9.17 12.05 16.61
N PHE A 354 9.66 11.03 17.32
CA PHE A 354 10.91 10.36 16.98
C PHE A 354 10.83 9.57 15.67
N ILE A 355 9.71 8.88 15.43
CA ILE A 355 9.47 8.19 14.14
C ILE A 355 9.53 9.18 12.98
N ARG A 356 8.83 10.33 13.09
CA ARG A 356 8.87 11.39 12.07
C ARG A 356 10.28 11.95 11.88
N GLN A 357 11.02 12.15 12.97
CA GLN A 357 12.41 12.61 12.90
C GLN A 357 13.31 11.63 12.15
N ILE A 358 13.19 10.32 12.42
CA ILE A 358 13.95 9.29 11.71
C ILE A 358 13.63 9.30 10.22
N ILE A 359 12.33 9.35 9.85
CA ILE A 359 11.91 9.35 8.44
C ILE A 359 12.43 10.59 7.72
N GLN A 360 12.28 11.79 8.32
CA GLN A 360 12.77 13.04 7.74
C GLN A 360 14.28 13.05 7.51
N LEU A 361 15.06 12.55 8.48
CA LEU A 361 16.51 12.43 8.35
C LEU A 361 16.89 11.39 7.31
N SER A 362 16.15 10.29 7.23
CA SER A 362 16.40 9.19 6.29
C SER A 362 16.20 9.64 4.84
N VAL A 363 15.12 10.35 4.55
CA VAL A 363 14.75 10.82 3.20
C VAL A 363 15.71 11.90 2.65
N GLN A 364 16.46 12.59 3.51
CA GLN A 364 17.47 13.56 3.09
C GLN A 364 18.72 12.89 2.49
N TRP A 365 18.92 11.59 2.72
CA TRP A 365 20.07 10.88 2.18
C TRP A 365 19.82 10.41 0.74
N PRO A 366 20.72 10.71 -0.22
CA PRO A 366 20.51 10.37 -1.62
C PRO A 366 20.86 8.90 -1.92
N ASP A 367 20.16 7.97 -1.28
CA ASP A 367 20.39 6.53 -1.41
C ASP A 367 19.08 5.80 -1.76
N THR A 368 18.92 5.47 -3.03
CA THR A 368 17.70 4.83 -3.56
C THR A 368 17.50 3.41 -3.02
N GLY A 369 18.58 2.65 -2.82
CA GLY A 369 18.51 1.30 -2.27
C GLY A 369 18.07 1.31 -0.81
N PHE A 370 18.55 2.28 -0.04
CA PHE A 370 18.07 2.51 1.32
C PHE A 370 16.59 2.94 1.36
N HIS A 371 16.17 3.87 0.50
CA HIS A 371 14.78 4.32 0.41
C HIS A 371 13.82 3.17 0.11
N GLU A 372 14.19 2.26 -0.79
CA GLU A 372 13.43 1.06 -1.10
C GLU A 372 13.20 0.19 0.13
N HIS A 373 14.28 -0.07 0.90
CA HIS A 373 14.20 -0.86 2.13
C HIS A 373 13.39 -0.16 3.22
N LEU A 374 13.56 1.16 3.36
CA LEU A 374 12.81 2.00 4.31
C LEU A 374 11.31 2.00 4.01
N TYR A 375 10.91 2.16 2.74
CA TYR A 375 9.50 2.20 2.38
C TYR A 375 8.83 0.83 2.60
N ARG A 376 9.53 -0.28 2.33
CA ARG A 376 9.04 -1.63 2.66
C ARG A 376 8.78 -1.77 4.15
N THR A 377 9.75 -1.43 5.00
CA THR A 377 9.60 -1.58 6.45
C THR A 377 8.52 -0.67 7.02
N LEU A 378 8.38 0.57 6.54
CA LEU A 378 7.30 1.47 6.96
C LEU A 378 5.91 0.91 6.62
N ILE A 379 5.76 0.27 5.46
CA ILE A 379 4.51 -0.39 5.05
C ILE A 379 4.23 -1.62 5.92
N GLU A 380 5.25 -2.44 6.19
CA GLU A 380 5.12 -3.60 7.10
C GLU A 380 4.72 -3.18 8.52
N LEU A 381 5.23 -2.06 9.01
CA LEU A 381 4.91 -1.50 10.33
C LEU A 381 3.58 -0.72 10.38
N GLY A 382 2.87 -0.59 9.25
CA GLY A 382 1.62 0.14 9.15
C GLY A 382 1.77 1.65 9.40
N LEU A 383 2.94 2.23 9.11
CA LEU A 383 3.25 3.67 9.20
C LEU A 383 2.95 4.37 7.86
N GLU A 384 1.79 4.05 7.29
CA GLU A 384 1.37 4.52 5.97
C GLU A 384 1.20 6.05 5.92
N ASN A 385 0.63 6.65 6.96
CA ASN A 385 0.34 8.09 6.98
C ASN A 385 1.64 8.91 7.02
N GLU A 386 2.59 8.47 7.86
CA GLU A 386 3.91 9.08 7.99
C GLU A 386 4.72 8.94 6.70
N LEU A 387 4.62 7.77 6.03
CA LEU A 387 5.24 7.56 4.72
C LEU A 387 4.67 8.52 3.65
N LEU A 388 3.35 8.72 3.62
CA LEU A 388 2.70 9.60 2.65
C LEU A 388 3.01 11.09 2.89
N GLU A 389 3.20 11.50 4.15
CA GLU A 389 3.52 12.88 4.51
C GLU A 389 5.00 13.22 4.29
N TYR A 390 5.92 12.33 4.69
CA TYR A 390 7.36 12.59 4.73
C TYR A 390 8.19 11.83 3.69
N GLY A 391 7.55 11.04 2.81
CA GLY A 391 8.24 10.28 1.76
C GLY A 391 9.03 11.17 0.78
N GLY A 392 10.12 10.61 0.26
CA GLY A 392 11.03 11.30 -0.67
C GLY A 392 10.49 11.40 -2.09
N SER A 393 11.29 12.03 -2.98
CA SER A 393 10.97 12.09 -4.43
C SER A 393 10.79 10.72 -5.06
N ASP A 394 11.49 9.72 -4.51
CA ASP A 394 11.59 8.37 -5.06
C ASP A 394 10.41 7.48 -4.63
N LEU A 395 9.53 7.98 -3.76
CA LEU A 395 8.38 7.22 -3.27
C LEU A 395 7.43 6.83 -4.41
N VAL A 396 7.21 7.72 -5.37
CA VAL A 396 6.30 7.45 -6.50
C VAL A 396 6.88 6.39 -7.42
N SER A 397 8.17 6.48 -7.76
CA SER A 397 8.83 5.48 -8.60
C SER A 397 8.88 4.12 -7.91
N PHE A 398 9.13 4.09 -6.60
CA PHE A 398 9.05 2.87 -5.79
C PHE A 398 7.64 2.27 -5.77
N LEU A 399 6.60 3.05 -5.48
CA LEU A 399 5.23 2.51 -5.43
C LEU A 399 4.76 2.03 -6.81
N GLN A 400 5.19 2.69 -7.89
CA GLN A 400 4.91 2.26 -9.26
C GLN A 400 5.68 0.99 -9.64
N SER A 401 6.95 0.85 -9.24
CA SER A 401 7.75 -0.35 -9.51
C SER A 401 7.34 -1.52 -8.62
N ALA A 402 7.07 -1.30 -7.35
CA ALA A 402 6.52 -2.32 -6.45
C ALA A 402 5.12 -2.76 -6.89
N GLY A 403 4.32 -1.83 -7.45
CA GLY A 403 3.02 -2.12 -8.04
C GLY A 403 3.05 -2.75 -9.44
N ARG A 404 4.21 -2.83 -10.10
CA ARG A 404 4.42 -3.49 -11.41
C ARG A 404 5.48 -4.58 -11.24
N LYS A 405 5.07 -5.86 -11.14
CA LYS A 405 5.93 -7.08 -11.06
C LYS A 405 7.47 -6.86 -11.06
N PRO A 406 8.22 -7.38 -10.07
CA PRO A 406 9.60 -7.77 -10.33
C PRO A 406 9.57 -8.99 -11.26
N LEU A 407 9.68 -8.77 -12.56
CA LEU A 407 10.05 -9.82 -13.51
C LEU A 407 11.57 -10.01 -13.39
N GLN A 408 12.02 -10.82 -12.43
CA GLN A 408 13.38 -11.32 -12.43
C GLN A 408 13.40 -12.73 -13.03
N GLU A 409 14.29 -12.91 -14.02
CA GLU A 409 14.82 -14.18 -14.51
C GLU A 409 13.84 -15.15 -15.17
N VAL A 410 13.57 -14.94 -16.47
CA VAL A 410 13.78 -15.91 -17.59
C VAL A 410 13.25 -15.24 -18.87
N GLN A 411 14.12 -14.53 -19.59
CA GLN A 411 14.27 -14.60 -21.06
C GLN A 411 15.22 -13.49 -21.52
N ALA A 412 16.48 -13.87 -21.64
CA ALA A 412 17.32 -13.28 -22.65
C ALA A 412 16.64 -13.48 -24.03
N VAL A 413 16.79 -12.46 -24.88
CA VAL A 413 16.48 -12.45 -26.33
C VAL A 413 15.01 -12.18 -26.71
N ALA A 414 14.63 -10.90 -26.80
CA ALA A 414 13.91 -10.38 -27.96
C ALA A 414 14.07 -8.85 -28.04
N SER A 415 14.42 -8.42 -29.23
CA SER A 415 14.98 -7.13 -29.62
C SER A 415 13.97 -5.99 -29.79
N VAL A 416 14.41 -4.78 -29.44
CA VAL A 416 14.30 -3.49 -30.18
C VAL A 416 12.99 -3.25 -30.95
N THR A 417 12.08 -2.47 -30.37
CA THR A 417 11.39 -1.31 -30.97
C THR A 417 10.38 -0.73 -29.96
N PRO A 418 10.40 0.59 -29.65
CA PRO A 418 9.37 1.20 -28.81
C PRO A 418 8.16 1.56 -29.68
N SER A 419 7.08 0.77 -29.57
CA SER A 419 5.76 1.14 -30.12
C SER A 419 4.84 1.66 -29.02
N PRO A 420 3.94 2.63 -29.28
CA PRO A 420 3.12 3.25 -28.26
C PRO A 420 1.88 2.38 -27.98
N SER A 421 1.90 1.64 -26.88
CA SER A 421 0.74 0.88 -26.40
C SER A 421 0.32 1.33 -25.00
N SER A 422 -0.05 2.61 -24.87
CA SER A 422 -0.90 3.06 -23.77
C SER A 422 -2.31 2.52 -24.02
N LEU A 423 -2.76 1.56 -23.19
CA LEU A 423 -4.14 1.03 -23.00
C LEU A 423 -4.28 -0.50 -23.10
N ARG A 424 -3.30 -1.27 -23.59
CA ARG A 424 -3.41 -2.75 -23.60
C ARG A 424 -2.73 -3.48 -22.44
N ASP A 425 -1.92 -2.81 -21.62
CA ASP A 425 -1.35 -3.38 -20.39
C ASP A 425 -2.36 -3.43 -19.20
N LEU A 426 -3.66 -3.25 -19.46
CA LEU A 426 -4.74 -3.15 -18.46
C LEU A 426 -5.25 -4.50 -17.93
N GLU A 427 -4.84 -5.63 -18.51
CA GLU A 427 -5.41 -6.96 -18.22
C GLU A 427 -4.49 -7.92 -17.46
N ALA A 428 -3.32 -7.48 -16.99
CA ALA A 428 -2.43 -8.34 -16.21
C ALA A 428 -2.98 -8.54 -14.77
N PRO A 429 -3.09 -9.78 -14.26
CA PRO A 429 -3.56 -10.03 -12.90
C PRO A 429 -2.60 -9.40 -11.88
N ILE A 430 -3.15 -8.54 -11.01
CA ILE A 430 -2.42 -7.87 -9.94
C ILE A 430 -2.42 -8.77 -8.70
N PRO A 431 -1.26 -9.32 -8.26
CA PRO A 431 -1.19 -10.11 -7.04
C PRO A 431 -1.52 -9.28 -5.78
N SER A 432 -2.04 -9.96 -4.75
CA SER A 432 -2.55 -9.37 -3.49
C SER A 432 -1.53 -8.55 -2.69
N SER A 433 -0.23 -8.82 -2.83
CA SER A 433 0.83 -8.00 -2.24
C SER A 433 0.95 -6.62 -2.90
N GLN A 434 0.61 -6.51 -4.19
CA GLN A 434 0.72 -5.28 -4.98
C GLN A 434 -0.44 -4.31 -4.75
N THR A 435 -1.59 -4.80 -4.28
CA THR A 435 -2.76 -3.94 -4.03
C THR A 435 -2.48 -2.93 -2.93
N LYS A 436 -1.74 -3.31 -1.88
CA LYS A 436 -1.34 -2.39 -0.81
C LYS A 436 -0.51 -1.21 -1.34
N TYR A 437 0.43 -1.46 -2.24
CA TYR A 437 1.25 -0.40 -2.85
C TYR A 437 0.43 0.52 -3.76
N LEU A 438 -0.50 -0.04 -4.54
CA LEU A 438 -1.39 0.73 -5.40
C LEU A 438 -2.42 1.54 -4.60
N ASP A 439 -2.96 0.99 -3.50
CA ASP A 439 -3.83 1.70 -2.56
C ASP A 439 -3.10 2.90 -1.95
N LEU A 440 -1.86 2.70 -1.51
CA LEU A 440 -1.00 3.77 -1.01
C LEU A 440 -0.70 4.83 -2.08
N LEU A 441 -0.44 4.40 -3.32
CA LEU A 441 -0.20 5.31 -4.43
C LEU A 441 -1.45 6.15 -4.75
N ALA A 442 -2.65 5.55 -4.70
CA ALA A 442 -3.90 6.29 -4.84
C ALA A 442 -4.07 7.32 -3.71
N LYS A 443 -3.86 6.92 -2.45
CA LYS A 443 -3.89 7.85 -1.29
C LYS A 443 -2.89 8.99 -1.46
N TYR A 444 -1.66 8.69 -1.91
CA TYR A 444 -0.62 9.69 -2.18
C TYR A 444 -1.08 10.72 -3.22
N TYR A 445 -1.65 10.28 -4.34
CA TYR A 445 -2.13 11.18 -5.38
C TYR A 445 -3.32 12.03 -4.92
N VAL A 446 -4.21 11.49 -4.08
CA VAL A 446 -5.27 12.29 -3.44
C VAL A 446 -4.67 13.39 -2.57
N MET A 447 -3.68 13.06 -1.73
CA MET A 447 -3.00 14.03 -0.86
C MET A 447 -2.28 15.13 -1.65
N LYS A 448 -1.64 14.79 -2.78
CA LYS A 448 -0.95 15.75 -3.66
C LYS A 448 -1.89 16.49 -4.62
N ARG A 449 -3.22 16.34 -4.49
CA ARG A 449 -4.25 16.91 -5.37
C ARG A 449 -4.15 16.48 -6.85
N GLN A 450 -3.53 15.34 -7.12
CA GLN A 450 -3.43 14.74 -8.45
C GLN A 450 -4.61 13.80 -8.69
N HIS A 451 -5.83 14.35 -8.69
CA HIS A 451 -7.08 13.60 -8.66
C HIS A 451 -7.28 12.67 -9.88
N PHE A 452 -6.83 13.07 -11.07
CA PHE A 452 -6.92 12.25 -12.29
C PHE A 452 -6.11 10.94 -12.18
N LEU A 453 -4.87 11.03 -11.69
CA LEU A 453 -4.01 9.85 -11.52
C LEU A 453 -4.55 8.92 -10.42
N ALA A 454 -5.08 9.51 -9.34
CA ALA A 454 -5.76 8.75 -8.29
C ALA A 454 -6.98 7.99 -8.84
N ALA A 455 -7.83 8.64 -9.65
CA ALA A 455 -9.01 8.03 -10.26
C ALA A 455 -8.62 6.83 -11.15
N ASN A 456 -7.58 6.95 -11.97
CA ASN A 456 -7.10 5.86 -12.83
C ASN A 456 -6.57 4.66 -12.02
N ILE A 457 -5.84 4.90 -10.93
CA ILE A 457 -5.36 3.80 -10.07
C ILE A 457 -6.52 3.10 -9.35
N LEU A 458 -7.46 3.87 -8.79
CA LEU A 458 -8.65 3.31 -8.13
C LEU A 458 -9.50 2.51 -9.12
N TYR A 459 -9.61 2.98 -10.36
CA TYR A 459 -10.25 2.25 -11.43
C TYR A 459 -9.54 0.92 -11.74
N ARG A 460 -8.21 0.91 -11.87
CA ARG A 460 -7.42 -0.32 -12.06
C ARG A 460 -7.57 -1.30 -10.88
N LEU A 461 -7.65 -0.79 -9.66
CA LEU A 461 -7.89 -1.60 -8.46
C LEU A 461 -9.29 -2.23 -8.46
N ALA A 462 -10.29 -1.54 -9.00
CA ALA A 462 -11.64 -2.08 -9.14
C ALA A 462 -11.75 -3.15 -10.22
N GLU A 463 -11.08 -2.97 -11.37
CA GLU A 463 -11.12 -3.91 -12.51
C GLU A 463 -10.18 -5.11 -12.39
N ARG A 464 -9.39 -5.19 -11.30
CA ARG A 464 -8.45 -6.30 -11.10
C ARG A 464 -9.16 -7.66 -11.17
N GLN A 465 -8.66 -8.50 -12.07
CA GLN A 465 -9.01 -9.91 -12.17
C GLN A 465 -8.06 -10.71 -11.27
N CYS A 466 -8.62 -11.59 -10.44
CA CYS A 466 -7.85 -12.43 -9.53
C CYS A 466 -8.10 -13.89 -9.88
N THR A 467 -7.02 -14.67 -10.04
CA THR A 467 -7.10 -16.11 -10.32
C THR A 467 -7.49 -16.93 -9.09
N ASN A 468 -7.35 -16.36 -7.89
CA ASN A 468 -7.65 -16.99 -6.60
C ASN A 468 -8.90 -16.35 -5.97
N ALA A 469 -9.96 -17.13 -5.75
CA ALA A 469 -11.22 -16.65 -5.17
C ALA A 469 -11.08 -16.05 -3.74
N GLY A 470 -10.04 -16.42 -3.00
CA GLY A 470 -9.75 -15.86 -1.66
C GLY A 470 -9.06 -14.49 -1.66
N GLU A 471 -8.52 -14.06 -2.80
CA GLU A 471 -7.79 -12.78 -2.95
C GLU A 471 -8.53 -11.77 -3.85
N ALA A 472 -9.63 -12.21 -4.47
CA ALA A 472 -10.49 -11.39 -5.30
C ALA A 472 -11.18 -10.32 -4.45
N PRO A 473 -11.23 -9.05 -4.91
CA PRO A 473 -12.01 -8.02 -4.24
C PRO A 473 -13.48 -8.39 -4.29
N THR A 474 -14.19 -8.20 -3.18
CA THR A 474 -15.64 -8.35 -3.18
C THR A 474 -16.28 -7.27 -4.05
N LEU A 475 -17.52 -7.50 -4.52
CA LEU A 475 -18.25 -6.50 -5.30
C LEU A 475 -18.42 -5.19 -4.52
N GLU A 476 -18.57 -5.26 -3.20
CA GLU A 476 -18.66 -4.08 -2.32
C GLU A 476 -17.33 -3.29 -2.31
N GLN A 477 -16.18 -3.99 -2.23
CA GLN A 477 -14.87 -3.34 -2.31
C GLN A 477 -14.65 -2.70 -3.69
N ARG A 478 -15.01 -3.40 -4.78
CA ARG A 478 -14.98 -2.83 -6.14
C ARG A 478 -15.87 -1.59 -6.26
N CYS A 479 -17.04 -1.61 -5.64
CA CYS A 479 -17.98 -0.48 -5.62
C CYS A 479 -17.40 0.71 -4.85
N GLN A 480 -16.74 0.46 -3.71
CA GLN A 480 -16.03 1.50 -2.96
C GLN A 480 -14.89 2.12 -3.78
N TYR A 481 -14.06 1.31 -4.44
CA TYR A 481 -13.00 1.80 -5.31
C TYR A 481 -13.54 2.64 -6.47
N LEU A 482 -14.56 2.17 -7.19
CA LEU A 482 -15.18 2.93 -8.28
C LEU A 482 -15.88 4.20 -7.79
N SER A 483 -16.60 4.14 -6.67
CA SER A 483 -17.24 5.33 -6.08
C SER A 483 -16.20 6.38 -5.71
N ASN A 484 -15.08 5.97 -5.11
CA ASN A 484 -13.97 6.87 -4.82
C ASN A 484 -13.33 7.40 -6.11
N ALA A 485 -13.18 6.57 -7.14
CA ALA A 485 -12.65 7.00 -8.44
C ALA A 485 -13.53 8.08 -9.08
N VAL A 486 -14.86 7.91 -9.06
CA VAL A 486 -15.83 8.93 -9.55
C VAL A 486 -15.70 10.22 -8.74
N LEU A 487 -15.60 10.14 -7.41
CA LEU A 487 -15.41 11.33 -6.56
C LEU A 487 -14.11 12.07 -6.91
N GLN A 488 -13.02 11.35 -7.14
CA GLN A 488 -11.75 11.96 -7.56
C GLN A 488 -11.84 12.54 -8.98
N ALA A 489 -12.48 11.86 -9.93
CA ALA A 489 -12.67 12.37 -11.29
C ALA A 489 -13.48 13.69 -11.29
N LYS A 490 -14.59 13.75 -10.55
CA LYS A 490 -15.38 14.98 -10.37
C LYS A 490 -14.59 16.11 -9.71
N SER A 491 -13.74 15.76 -8.74
CA SER A 491 -12.86 16.72 -8.07
C SER A 491 -11.78 17.25 -9.02
N ALA A 492 -11.30 16.44 -9.98
CA ALA A 492 -10.40 16.89 -11.04
C ALA A 492 -11.10 17.90 -11.96
N SER A 493 -12.32 17.59 -12.43
CA SER A 493 -13.14 18.48 -13.27
C SER A 493 -13.48 19.80 -12.58
N SER A 494 -13.67 19.78 -11.26
CA SER A 494 -13.97 20.98 -10.45
C SER A 494 -12.74 21.84 -10.13
N SER A 495 -11.54 21.24 -10.14
CA SER A 495 -10.28 21.94 -9.82
C SER A 495 -9.63 22.59 -11.05
N GLY A 496 -10.06 22.25 -12.26
CA GLY A 496 -9.61 22.88 -13.50
C GLY A 496 -10.24 24.26 -13.68
N GLY A 497 -9.47 25.34 -13.49
CA GLY A 497 -9.91 26.68 -13.86
C GLY A 497 -10.25 26.78 -15.36
N PRO A 498 -11.01 27.79 -15.81
CA PRO A 498 -11.62 27.88 -17.15
C PRO A 498 -10.62 28.04 -18.32
N ILE A 499 -9.32 27.82 -18.10
CA ILE A 499 -8.24 28.10 -19.05
C ILE A 499 -7.87 26.86 -19.90
N ASN A 500 -8.27 25.63 -19.51
CA ASN A 500 -7.91 24.40 -20.24
C ASN A 500 -9.14 23.59 -20.72
N SER A 501 -9.83 24.12 -21.74
CA SER A 501 -11.01 23.48 -22.35
C SER A 501 -10.76 22.02 -22.80
N MET A 502 -9.58 21.71 -23.34
CA MET A 502 -9.24 20.37 -23.86
C MET A 502 -8.91 19.32 -22.79
N ARG A 503 -8.54 19.76 -21.58
CA ARG A 503 -8.28 18.84 -20.45
C ARG A 503 -9.57 18.54 -19.69
N ASN A 504 -10.45 19.53 -19.60
CA ASN A 504 -11.78 19.37 -19.03
C ASN A 504 -12.63 18.36 -19.82
N THR A 505 -12.52 18.31 -21.16
CA THR A 505 -13.24 17.30 -21.95
C THR A 505 -12.78 15.87 -21.65
N MET A 506 -11.47 15.64 -21.51
CA MET A 506 -10.95 14.30 -21.18
C MET A 506 -11.30 13.88 -19.74
N ASP A 507 -11.36 14.84 -18.82
CA ASP A 507 -11.75 14.61 -17.42
C ASP A 507 -13.26 14.35 -17.29
N ASP A 508 -14.10 15.02 -18.10
CA ASP A 508 -15.55 14.79 -18.20
C ASP A 508 -15.86 13.42 -18.84
N ASP A 509 -15.17 13.08 -19.94
CA ASP A 509 -15.26 11.77 -20.59
C ASP A 509 -14.88 10.62 -19.64
N LEU A 510 -13.85 10.82 -18.80
CA LEU A 510 -13.46 9.84 -17.78
C LEU A 510 -14.51 9.74 -16.67
N SER A 511 -15.06 10.86 -16.21
CA SER A 511 -16.11 10.89 -15.20
C SER A 511 -17.35 10.12 -15.68
N ASP A 512 -17.82 10.41 -16.89
CA ASP A 512 -18.97 9.73 -17.50
C ASP A 512 -18.73 8.23 -17.67
N MET A 513 -17.52 7.84 -18.10
CA MET A 513 -17.14 6.43 -18.22
C MET A 513 -17.15 5.71 -16.86
N LEU A 514 -16.61 6.34 -15.81
CA LEU A 514 -16.56 5.76 -14.47
C LEU A 514 -17.96 5.67 -13.83
N GLU A 515 -18.81 6.68 -14.05
CA GLU A 515 -20.21 6.64 -13.64
C GLU A 515 -20.99 5.52 -14.33
N ALA A 516 -20.78 5.36 -15.64
CA ALA A 516 -21.40 4.29 -16.39
C ALA A 516 -20.98 2.91 -15.85
N LYS A 517 -19.69 2.71 -15.57
CA LYS A 517 -19.19 1.46 -14.98
C LYS A 517 -19.70 1.23 -13.56
N LEU A 518 -19.80 2.28 -12.74
CA LEU A 518 -20.39 2.18 -11.40
C LEU A 518 -21.87 1.76 -11.46
N ALA A 519 -22.63 2.28 -12.43
CA ALA A 519 -24.01 1.87 -12.66
C ALA A 519 -24.12 0.39 -13.07
N VAL A 520 -23.26 -0.08 -13.98
CA VAL A 520 -23.19 -1.50 -14.38
C VAL A 520 -22.85 -2.40 -13.18
N LEU A 521 -21.91 -2.01 -12.32
CA LEU A 521 -21.60 -2.75 -11.11
C LEU A 521 -22.78 -2.80 -10.13
N ARG A 522 -23.55 -1.71 -10.00
CA ARG A 522 -24.77 -1.70 -9.18
C ARG A 522 -25.84 -2.63 -9.72
N PHE A 523 -25.99 -2.72 -11.04
CA PHE A 523 -26.87 -3.73 -11.66
C PHE A 523 -26.39 -5.14 -11.33
N GLN A 524 -25.09 -5.39 -11.44
CA GLN A 524 -24.50 -6.69 -11.09
C GLN A 524 -24.75 -7.08 -9.62
N MET A 525 -24.59 -6.15 -8.68
CA MET A 525 -24.88 -6.39 -7.26
C MET A 525 -26.36 -6.71 -7.03
N ARG A 526 -27.27 -5.94 -7.64
CA ARG A 526 -28.72 -6.17 -7.50
C ARG A 526 -29.16 -7.49 -8.10
N ILE A 527 -28.64 -7.86 -9.29
CA ILE A 527 -28.92 -9.16 -9.91
C ILE A 527 -28.42 -10.28 -9.00
N LYS A 528 -27.23 -10.16 -8.41
CA LYS A 528 -26.71 -11.16 -7.46
C LYS A 528 -27.65 -11.32 -6.26
N GLU A 529 -28.05 -10.22 -5.63
CA GLU A 529 -28.99 -10.24 -4.48
C GLU A 529 -30.33 -10.88 -4.86
N ASP A 530 -30.90 -10.54 -6.01
CA ASP A 530 -32.17 -11.11 -6.50
C ASP A 530 -32.06 -12.61 -6.78
N LEU A 531 -30.93 -13.08 -7.32
CA LEU A 531 -30.66 -14.51 -7.54
C LEU A 531 -30.53 -15.27 -6.21
N GLU A 532 -29.86 -14.69 -5.22
CA GLU A 532 -29.75 -15.27 -3.86
C GLU A 532 -31.11 -15.35 -3.16
N LEU A 533 -31.93 -14.30 -3.29
CA LEU A 533 -33.31 -14.30 -2.79
C LEU A 533 -34.19 -15.31 -3.51
N MET A 534 -34.04 -15.44 -4.83
CA MET A 534 -34.78 -16.43 -5.64
C MET A 534 -34.42 -17.85 -5.23
N ALA A 535 -33.12 -18.17 -5.07
CA ALA A 535 -32.66 -19.46 -4.60
C ALA A 535 -33.19 -19.79 -3.20
N SER A 536 -33.11 -18.82 -2.27
CA SER A 536 -33.59 -18.99 -0.88
C SER A 536 -35.10 -19.24 -0.82
N ARG A 537 -35.88 -18.53 -1.64
CA ARG A 537 -37.34 -18.69 -1.71
C ARG A 537 -37.73 -20.07 -2.26
N LEU A 538 -37.06 -20.54 -3.31
CA LEU A 538 -37.33 -21.86 -3.90
C LEU A 538 -36.98 -23.00 -2.93
N GLU A 539 -35.94 -22.84 -2.12
CA GLU A 539 -35.57 -23.84 -1.10
C GLU A 539 -36.50 -23.83 0.11
N ALA A 540 -36.98 -22.67 0.53
CA ALA A 540 -37.96 -22.56 1.62
C ALA A 540 -39.28 -23.29 1.28
N LEU A 541 -39.69 -23.27 0.01
CA LEU A 541 -40.85 -23.99 -0.49
C LEU A 541 -40.65 -25.53 -0.44
N GLN A 542 -39.41 -26.01 -0.56
CA GLN A 542 -39.08 -27.44 -0.48
C GLN A 542 -39.02 -27.95 0.97
N GLY A 543 -38.63 -27.10 1.93
CA GLY A 543 -38.52 -27.48 3.34
C GLY A 543 -39.86 -27.62 4.08
N SER A 544 -40.97 -27.14 3.49
CA SER A 544 -42.26 -27.03 4.19
C SER A 544 -43.28 -28.13 3.88
N GLU A 545 -43.05 -29.03 2.92
CA GLU A 545 -44.00 -30.11 2.58
C GLU A 545 -43.53 -31.48 3.08
N SER A 546 -44.03 -31.89 4.24
CA SER A 546 -43.95 -33.25 4.77
C SER A 546 -45.32 -33.96 4.67
N SER A 547 -45.90 -34.02 3.48
CA SER A 547 -47.12 -34.83 3.23
C SER A 547 -47.09 -35.53 1.87
N PRO A 548 -47.75 -36.70 1.74
CA PRO A 548 -47.39 -37.67 0.73
C PRO A 548 -48.13 -37.49 -0.60
N ILE A 549 -47.32 -37.40 -1.66
CA ILE A 549 -47.48 -37.99 -3.01
C ILE A 549 -48.67 -37.52 -3.85
N ASP A 550 -48.34 -36.64 -4.82
CA ASP A 550 -48.92 -36.67 -6.17
C ASP A 550 -47.76 -36.77 -7.20
N GLN A 551 -47.86 -37.67 -8.18
CA GLN A 551 -46.81 -37.88 -9.18
C GLN A 551 -46.58 -36.67 -10.11
N PHE A 552 -47.51 -35.71 -10.14
CA PHE A 552 -47.39 -34.47 -10.93
C PHE A 552 -46.60 -33.35 -10.21
N THR A 553 -46.56 -33.34 -8.87
CA THR A 553 -45.80 -32.35 -8.08
C THR A 553 -44.30 -32.65 -8.07
N GLN A 554 -43.91 -33.92 -8.28
CA GLN A 554 -42.51 -34.36 -8.30
C GLN A 554 -41.73 -33.77 -9.49
N GLY A 555 -42.37 -33.60 -10.66
CA GLY A 555 -41.75 -32.99 -11.85
C GLY A 555 -41.42 -31.51 -11.66
N ASN A 556 -42.31 -30.74 -11.04
CA ASN A 556 -42.10 -29.31 -10.76
C ASN A 556 -41.08 -29.09 -9.63
N GLN A 557 -41.02 -29.96 -8.62
CA GLN A 557 -40.04 -29.88 -7.53
C GLN A 557 -38.60 -30.08 -8.03
N VAL A 558 -38.38 -31.01 -8.97
CA VAL A 558 -37.05 -31.24 -9.57
C VAL A 558 -36.61 -30.03 -10.40
N THR A 559 -37.50 -29.45 -11.21
CA THR A 559 -37.17 -28.25 -12.00
C THR A 559 -36.91 -27.03 -11.11
N ASP A 560 -37.65 -26.86 -10.02
CA ASP A 560 -37.44 -25.75 -9.08
C ASP A 560 -36.13 -25.88 -8.31
N ALA A 561 -35.71 -27.10 -7.96
CA ALA A 561 -34.42 -27.37 -7.35
C ALA A 561 -33.24 -27.09 -8.30
N GLU A 562 -33.38 -27.46 -9.58
CA GLU A 562 -32.39 -27.17 -10.62
C GLU A 562 -32.25 -25.66 -10.86
N ILE A 563 -33.37 -24.93 -10.90
CA ILE A 563 -33.39 -23.47 -11.04
C ILE A 563 -32.77 -22.79 -9.80
N ALA A 564 -33.07 -23.25 -8.59
CA ALA A 564 -32.49 -22.72 -7.36
C ALA A 564 -30.96 -22.93 -7.30
N LYS A 565 -30.50 -24.11 -7.71
CA LYS A 565 -29.06 -24.42 -7.83
C LYS A 565 -28.40 -23.54 -8.89
N ALA A 566 -29.00 -23.43 -10.08
CA ALA A 566 -28.49 -22.57 -11.15
C ALA A 566 -28.43 -21.09 -10.72
N ALA A 567 -29.44 -20.58 -10.01
CA ALA A 567 -29.46 -19.22 -9.47
C ALA A 567 -28.31 -18.99 -8.49
N ARG A 568 -28.07 -19.94 -7.56
CA ARG A 568 -26.95 -19.86 -6.61
C ARG A 568 -25.59 -19.91 -7.30
N ASP A 569 -25.41 -20.81 -8.26
CA ASP A 569 -24.14 -20.94 -8.98
C ASP A 569 -23.85 -19.67 -9.81
N LYS A 570 -24.89 -19.09 -10.44
CA LYS A 570 -24.79 -17.81 -11.15
C LYS A 570 -24.53 -16.62 -10.21
N ALA A 571 -25.12 -16.59 -9.02
CA ALA A 571 -24.82 -15.57 -8.01
C ALA A 571 -23.35 -15.62 -7.54
N LYS A 572 -22.80 -16.83 -7.35
CA LYS A 572 -21.36 -17.01 -7.05
C LYS A 572 -20.47 -16.54 -8.20
N GLU A 573 -20.85 -16.82 -9.44
CA GLU A 573 -20.13 -16.35 -10.62
C GLU A 573 -20.08 -14.81 -10.68
N LEU A 574 -21.22 -14.15 -10.42
CA LEU A 574 -21.31 -12.68 -10.36
C LEU A 574 -20.48 -12.09 -9.23
N ALA A 575 -20.22 -12.82 -8.14
CA ALA A 575 -19.41 -12.31 -7.04
C ALA A 575 -17.92 -12.17 -7.39
N LEU A 576 -17.42 -12.94 -8.37
CA LEU A 576 -16.00 -13.06 -8.69
C LEU A 576 -15.55 -12.07 -9.78
N ASP A 577 -16.32 -11.96 -10.86
CA ASP A 577 -15.90 -11.24 -12.08
C ASP A 577 -16.84 -10.11 -12.44
N LEU A 578 -16.28 -8.97 -12.84
CA LEU A 578 -17.06 -7.88 -13.44
C LEU A 578 -17.58 -8.31 -14.81
N LYS A 579 -18.89 -8.21 -15.00
CA LYS A 579 -19.55 -8.56 -16.25
C LYS A 579 -19.93 -7.29 -17.02
N SER A 580 -19.98 -7.40 -18.34
CA SER A 580 -20.49 -6.30 -19.16
C SER A 580 -22.01 -6.18 -19.03
N ILE A 581 -22.56 -5.00 -19.35
CA ILE A 581 -24.01 -4.79 -19.34
C ILE A 581 -24.76 -5.80 -20.25
N THR A 582 -24.17 -6.16 -21.39
CA THR A 582 -24.75 -7.10 -22.34
C THR A 582 -24.76 -8.53 -21.79
N GLN A 583 -23.69 -8.93 -21.09
CA GLN A 583 -23.62 -10.23 -20.41
C GLN A 583 -24.63 -10.29 -19.26
N LEU A 584 -24.68 -9.26 -18.41
CA LEU A 584 -25.66 -9.16 -17.33
C LEU A 584 -27.10 -9.30 -17.84
N TYR A 585 -27.41 -8.73 -19.00
CA TYR A 585 -28.74 -8.79 -19.58
C TYR A 585 -29.06 -10.19 -20.12
N ASN A 586 -28.22 -10.73 -21.00
CA ASN A 586 -28.50 -11.97 -21.73
C ASN A 586 -28.29 -13.24 -20.88
N ASP A 587 -27.26 -13.27 -20.03
CA ASP A 587 -26.84 -14.49 -19.33
C ASP A 587 -27.42 -14.59 -17.91
N TYR A 588 -27.94 -13.48 -17.36
CA TYR A 588 -28.46 -13.42 -15.99
C TYR A 588 -29.87 -12.83 -15.90
N ALA A 589 -30.11 -11.61 -16.36
CA ALA A 589 -31.39 -10.95 -16.15
C ALA A 589 -32.56 -11.63 -16.90
N VAL A 590 -32.37 -11.95 -18.20
CA VAL A 590 -33.41 -12.59 -19.03
C VAL A 590 -33.67 -14.05 -18.62
N PRO A 591 -32.66 -14.93 -18.44
CA PRO A 591 -32.89 -16.34 -18.09
C PRO A 591 -33.63 -16.52 -16.75
N PHE A 592 -33.37 -15.65 -15.78
CA PHE A 592 -34.02 -15.68 -14.46
C PHE A 592 -35.26 -14.79 -14.36
N LYS A 593 -35.72 -14.21 -15.49
CA LYS A 593 -36.96 -13.41 -15.58
C LYS A 593 -36.97 -12.19 -14.64
N LEU A 594 -35.83 -11.52 -14.50
CA LEU A 594 -35.64 -10.31 -13.71
C LEU A 594 -36.02 -9.05 -14.51
N TRP A 595 -37.29 -8.96 -14.92
CA TRP A 595 -37.75 -7.97 -15.90
C TRP A 595 -37.65 -6.51 -15.41
N GLU A 596 -37.77 -6.25 -14.10
CA GLU A 596 -37.59 -4.90 -13.54
C GLU A 596 -36.18 -4.38 -13.86
N ILE A 597 -35.15 -5.21 -13.59
CA ILE A 597 -33.75 -4.88 -13.88
C ILE A 597 -33.50 -4.80 -15.39
N CYS A 598 -34.09 -5.68 -16.20
CA CYS A 598 -34.00 -5.61 -17.66
C CYS A 598 -34.44 -4.25 -18.20
N LEU A 599 -35.54 -3.70 -17.71
CA LEU A 599 -36.05 -2.39 -18.15
C LEU A 599 -35.12 -1.25 -17.73
N GLU A 600 -34.59 -1.29 -16.50
CA GLU A 600 -33.61 -0.30 -16.03
C GLU A 600 -32.32 -0.34 -16.86
N MET A 601 -31.82 -1.53 -17.20
CA MET A 601 -30.64 -1.70 -18.04
C MET A 601 -30.85 -1.19 -19.47
N LEU A 602 -32.02 -1.45 -20.07
CA LEU A 602 -32.38 -0.95 -21.41
C LEU A 602 -32.47 0.58 -21.44
N ASN A 603 -33.03 1.18 -20.38
CA ASN A 603 -33.07 2.64 -20.24
C ASN A 603 -31.67 3.24 -20.04
N PHE A 604 -30.84 2.61 -19.21
CA PHE A 604 -29.45 3.02 -18.99
C PHE A 604 -28.63 2.97 -20.29
N ALA A 605 -28.82 1.94 -21.12
CA ALA A 605 -28.14 1.81 -22.41
C ALA A 605 -28.60 2.86 -23.45
N LYS A 606 -29.58 3.72 -23.13
CA LYS A 606 -30.21 4.69 -24.03
C LYS A 606 -30.56 4.07 -25.39
N TYR A 607 -31.17 2.88 -25.33
CA TYR A 607 -31.53 2.10 -26.52
C TYR A 607 -32.43 2.96 -27.44
N PRO A 608 -32.09 3.15 -28.73
CA PRO A 608 -32.72 4.17 -29.58
C PRO A 608 -34.23 3.96 -29.72
N SER A 609 -35.01 5.01 -29.47
CA SER A 609 -36.47 4.94 -29.35
C SER A 609 -37.21 4.68 -30.68
N ASP A 610 -36.55 4.84 -31.82
CA ASP A 610 -37.22 4.94 -33.13
C ASP A 610 -37.35 3.61 -33.89
N GLY A 611 -36.61 2.55 -33.52
CA GLY A 611 -36.63 1.26 -34.23
C GLY A 611 -37.12 0.07 -33.41
N ASP A 612 -36.77 0.01 -32.12
CA ASP A 612 -36.86 -1.20 -31.29
C ASP A 612 -37.75 -1.05 -30.03
N THR A 613 -38.76 -0.17 -30.09
CA THR A 613 -39.82 -0.03 -29.07
C THR A 613 -40.54 -1.37 -28.78
N LYS A 614 -40.37 -2.38 -29.63
CA LYS A 614 -40.92 -3.72 -29.47
C LYS A 614 -40.30 -4.49 -28.30
N ILE A 615 -38.98 -4.43 -28.10
CA ILE A 615 -38.32 -5.18 -27.02
C ILE A 615 -38.72 -4.60 -25.65
N VAL A 616 -38.73 -3.28 -25.54
CA VAL A 616 -39.18 -2.58 -24.32
C VAL A 616 -40.64 -2.89 -24.03
N ARG A 617 -41.52 -2.87 -25.04
CA ARG A 617 -42.93 -3.25 -24.90
C ARG A 617 -43.13 -4.69 -24.46
N GLU A 618 -42.43 -5.61 -25.11
CA GLU A 618 -42.49 -7.04 -24.78
C GLU A 618 -42.01 -7.31 -23.35
N THR A 619 -40.93 -6.64 -22.93
CA THR A 619 -40.38 -6.77 -21.57
C THR A 619 -41.36 -6.25 -20.52
N TRP A 620 -42.01 -5.12 -20.80
CA TRP A 620 -43.08 -4.59 -19.96
C TRP A 620 -44.29 -5.53 -19.89
N ALA A 621 -44.73 -6.10 -21.01
CA ALA A 621 -45.84 -7.05 -21.04
C ALA A 621 -45.52 -8.28 -20.16
N ARG A 622 -44.32 -8.86 -20.31
CA ARG A 622 -43.87 -9.99 -19.49
C ARG A 622 -43.76 -9.65 -18.00
N LEU A 623 -43.30 -8.45 -17.67
CA LEU A 623 -43.24 -7.98 -16.27
C LEU A 623 -44.64 -7.91 -15.67
N LEU A 624 -45.60 -7.32 -16.39
CA LEU A 624 -46.97 -7.19 -15.92
C LEU A 624 -47.67 -8.54 -15.83
N ASP A 625 -47.51 -9.43 -16.82
CA ASP A 625 -48.07 -10.79 -16.80
C ASP A 625 -47.54 -11.59 -15.60
N GLN A 626 -46.26 -11.44 -15.29
CA GLN A 626 -45.64 -12.05 -14.12
C GLN A 626 -46.22 -11.48 -12.80
N ALA A 627 -46.43 -10.15 -12.73
CA ALA A 627 -47.03 -9.52 -11.56
C ALA A 627 -48.49 -9.94 -11.36
N VAL A 628 -49.28 -9.95 -12.44
CA VAL A 628 -50.69 -10.40 -12.46
C VAL A 628 -50.81 -11.88 -12.04
N SER A 629 -49.84 -12.70 -12.41
CA SER A 629 -49.80 -14.12 -12.02
C SER A 629 -49.44 -14.33 -10.54
N ARG A 630 -48.66 -13.43 -9.93
CA ARG A 630 -48.21 -13.55 -8.53
C ARG A 630 -49.17 -12.93 -7.51
N GLY A 631 -49.69 -11.74 -7.81
CA GLY A 631 -50.44 -10.93 -6.84
C GLY A 631 -51.62 -10.19 -7.44
N GLY A 632 -52.06 -10.57 -8.64
CA GLY A 632 -53.19 -9.93 -9.31
C GLY A 632 -52.89 -8.54 -9.88
N VAL A 633 -53.95 -7.84 -10.23
CA VAL A 633 -53.88 -6.51 -10.86
C VAL A 633 -53.34 -5.46 -9.88
N ALA A 634 -53.62 -5.61 -8.58
CA ALA A 634 -53.07 -4.73 -7.55
C ALA A 634 -51.53 -4.76 -7.51
N GLU A 635 -50.91 -5.94 -7.60
CA GLU A 635 -49.45 -6.07 -7.65
C GLU A 635 -48.88 -5.51 -8.95
N ALA A 636 -49.55 -5.73 -10.09
CA ALA A 636 -49.15 -5.16 -11.37
C ALA A 636 -49.18 -3.62 -11.37
N CYS A 637 -50.20 -3.01 -10.74
CA CYS A 637 -50.28 -1.58 -10.51
C CYS A 637 -49.16 -1.06 -9.59
N SER A 638 -48.81 -1.80 -8.54
CA SER A 638 -47.71 -1.47 -7.63
C SER A 638 -46.36 -1.48 -8.34
N VAL A 639 -46.09 -2.53 -9.14
CA VAL A 639 -44.87 -2.67 -9.96
C VAL A 639 -44.78 -1.54 -10.99
N LEU A 640 -45.87 -1.24 -11.70
CA LEU A 640 -45.91 -0.13 -12.66
C LEU A 640 -45.57 1.21 -12.00
N LYS A 641 -46.13 1.49 -10.82
CA LYS A 641 -45.81 2.70 -10.06
C LYS A 641 -44.33 2.77 -9.68
N ARG A 642 -43.77 1.67 -9.18
CA ARG A 642 -42.38 1.59 -8.72
C ARG A 642 -41.38 1.76 -9.86
N VAL A 643 -41.52 0.96 -10.91
CA VAL A 643 -40.58 0.94 -12.05
C VAL A 643 -40.82 2.15 -12.97
N GLY A 644 -42.09 2.48 -13.26
CA GLY A 644 -42.45 3.57 -14.15
C GLY A 644 -41.95 4.93 -13.66
N SER A 645 -42.05 5.22 -12.35
CA SER A 645 -41.58 6.48 -11.79
C SER A 645 -40.06 6.67 -11.84
N ASN A 646 -39.30 5.57 -11.81
CA ASN A 646 -37.83 5.58 -11.97
C ASN A 646 -37.41 5.78 -13.44
N LEU A 647 -38.20 5.28 -14.38
CA LEU A 647 -37.91 5.34 -15.81
C LEU A 647 -38.47 6.60 -16.51
N TYR A 648 -39.37 7.35 -15.88
CA TYR A 648 -40.00 8.53 -16.48
C TYR A 648 -39.06 9.76 -16.49
N PRO A 649 -38.60 10.24 -17.67
CA PRO A 649 -37.69 11.38 -17.77
C PRO A 649 -38.41 12.73 -17.87
N GLY A 650 -39.75 12.76 -17.80
CA GLY A 650 -40.56 13.99 -17.90
C GLY A 650 -41.33 14.15 -19.21
N ASP A 651 -40.82 13.60 -20.32
CA ASP A 651 -41.33 13.88 -21.68
C ASP A 651 -42.20 12.76 -22.29
N GLY A 652 -42.61 11.77 -21.49
CA GLY A 652 -43.50 10.68 -21.94
C GLY A 652 -42.96 9.73 -23.02
N ALA A 653 -41.83 10.04 -23.67
CA ALA A 653 -41.30 9.31 -24.83
C ALA A 653 -40.68 7.94 -24.50
N CYS A 654 -40.20 7.72 -23.27
CA CYS A 654 -39.49 6.49 -22.89
C CYS A 654 -40.41 5.37 -22.35
N LEU A 655 -41.64 5.70 -21.95
CA LEU A 655 -42.61 4.70 -21.46
C LEU A 655 -43.64 4.42 -22.56
N PRO A 656 -43.83 3.15 -22.97
CA PRO A 656 -44.86 2.79 -23.95
C PRO A 656 -46.24 2.74 -23.28
N LEU A 657 -46.69 3.91 -22.81
CA LEU A 657 -47.87 4.05 -21.95
C LEU A 657 -49.16 3.62 -22.66
N ASP A 658 -49.21 3.70 -23.99
CA ASP A 658 -50.30 3.19 -24.83
C ASP A 658 -50.52 1.68 -24.63
N THR A 659 -49.45 0.91 -24.70
CA THR A 659 -49.49 -0.54 -24.52
C THR A 659 -49.66 -0.94 -23.07
N LEU A 660 -49.01 -0.24 -22.14
CA LEU A 660 -49.15 -0.48 -20.70
C LEU A 660 -50.60 -0.28 -20.24
N CYS A 661 -51.22 0.83 -20.65
CA CYS A 661 -52.61 1.15 -20.35
C CYS A 661 -53.55 0.07 -20.91
N LEU A 662 -53.42 -0.25 -22.20
CA LEU A 662 -54.29 -1.25 -22.83
C LEU A 662 -54.11 -2.66 -22.21
N HIS A 663 -52.88 -3.05 -21.87
CA HIS A 663 -52.57 -4.35 -21.29
C HIS A 663 -53.19 -4.50 -19.90
N LEU A 664 -52.99 -3.52 -19.02
CA LEU A 664 -53.56 -3.52 -17.67
C LEU A 664 -55.08 -3.45 -17.67
N GLU A 665 -55.69 -2.62 -18.53
CA GLU A 665 -57.14 -2.50 -18.59
C GLU A 665 -57.82 -3.77 -19.11
N LYS A 666 -57.17 -4.48 -20.05
CA LYS A 666 -57.63 -5.81 -20.49
C LYS A 666 -57.49 -6.84 -19.37
N ALA A 667 -56.33 -6.93 -18.72
CA ALA A 667 -56.12 -7.86 -17.62
C ALA A 667 -57.09 -7.61 -16.45
N ALA A 668 -57.35 -6.34 -16.14
CA ALA A 668 -58.31 -5.93 -15.13
C ALA A 668 -59.74 -6.33 -15.49
N LEU A 669 -60.15 -6.13 -16.74
CA LEU A 669 -61.46 -6.56 -17.22
C LEU A 669 -61.61 -8.09 -17.20
N GLU A 670 -60.59 -8.83 -17.61
CA GLU A 670 -60.60 -10.29 -17.61
C GLU A 670 -60.71 -10.86 -16.19
N ARG A 671 -59.94 -10.32 -15.23
CA ARG A 671 -60.00 -10.74 -13.81
C ARG A 671 -61.30 -10.36 -13.12
N LEU A 672 -61.86 -9.20 -13.47
CA LEU A 672 -63.16 -8.76 -12.98
C LEU A 672 -64.30 -9.63 -13.54
N THR A 673 -64.28 -9.94 -14.84
CA THR A 673 -65.34 -10.74 -15.49
C THR A 673 -65.28 -12.22 -15.12
N SER A 674 -64.09 -12.75 -14.86
CA SER A 674 -63.90 -14.11 -14.33
C SER A 674 -64.20 -14.23 -12.83
N GLY A 675 -64.38 -13.11 -12.11
CA GLY A 675 -64.65 -13.09 -10.66
C GLY A 675 -63.46 -13.50 -9.79
N VAL A 676 -62.25 -13.56 -10.36
CA VAL A 676 -61.02 -13.99 -9.66
C VAL A 676 -60.52 -12.90 -8.72
N GLU A 677 -60.73 -11.63 -9.05
CA GLU A 677 -60.23 -10.48 -8.29
C GLU A 677 -61.23 -9.31 -8.34
N LEU A 678 -61.40 -8.62 -7.20
CA LEU A 678 -62.17 -7.39 -7.12
C LEU A 678 -61.26 -6.21 -7.52
N VAL A 679 -61.24 -5.88 -8.81
CA VAL A 679 -60.43 -4.77 -9.33
C VAL A 679 -61.25 -3.49 -9.34
N GLY A 680 -60.80 -2.46 -8.62
CA GLY A 680 -61.40 -1.15 -8.62
C GLY A 680 -61.30 -0.47 -9.99
N ASP A 681 -62.25 0.43 -10.27
CA ASP A 681 -62.21 1.26 -11.48
C ASP A 681 -61.09 2.33 -11.44
N GLU A 682 -60.46 2.51 -10.27
CA GLU A 682 -59.49 3.57 -9.99
C GLU A 682 -58.03 3.08 -10.01
N ASP A 683 -57.81 1.77 -9.90
CA ASP A 683 -56.50 1.18 -9.62
C ASP A 683 -55.51 1.37 -10.76
N VAL A 684 -55.96 1.17 -12.01
CA VAL A 684 -55.11 1.30 -13.21
C VAL A 684 -54.83 2.78 -13.51
N ALA A 685 -55.87 3.63 -13.42
CA ALA A 685 -55.76 5.07 -13.61
C ALA A 685 -54.73 5.71 -12.66
N ARG A 686 -54.82 5.40 -11.36
CA ARG A 686 -53.89 5.91 -10.35
C ARG A 686 -52.47 5.37 -10.54
N ALA A 687 -52.33 4.11 -10.91
CA ALA A 687 -51.02 3.51 -11.16
C ALA A 687 -50.31 4.20 -12.32
N LEU A 688 -51.02 4.48 -13.42
CA LEU A 688 -50.49 5.22 -14.58
C LEU A 688 -50.12 6.67 -14.21
N LEU A 689 -50.98 7.38 -13.47
CA LEU A 689 -50.67 8.72 -12.98
C LEU A 689 -49.42 8.74 -12.09
N ALA A 690 -49.30 7.76 -11.18
CA ALA A 690 -48.14 7.64 -10.31
C ALA A 690 -46.85 7.28 -11.08
N ALA A 691 -46.95 6.43 -12.09
CA ALA A 691 -45.83 6.11 -12.99
C ALA A 691 -45.33 7.35 -13.75
N CYS A 692 -46.23 8.24 -14.15
CA CYS A 692 -45.89 9.51 -14.81
C CYS A 692 -45.61 10.66 -13.82
N ARG A 693 -45.31 10.38 -12.55
CA ARG A 693 -45.04 11.38 -11.49
C ARG A 693 -46.12 12.47 -11.36
N GLY A 694 -47.39 12.10 -11.58
CA GLY A 694 -48.53 13.02 -11.50
C GLY A 694 -48.76 13.87 -12.75
N ALA A 695 -48.15 13.54 -13.88
CA ALA A 695 -48.45 14.20 -15.15
C ALA A 695 -49.80 13.69 -15.72
N HIS A 696 -50.84 14.51 -15.59
CA HIS A 696 -52.21 14.15 -15.99
C HIS A 696 -52.41 14.20 -17.53
N GLU A 697 -51.80 15.18 -18.20
CA GLU A 697 -51.97 15.40 -19.65
C GLU A 697 -51.44 14.24 -20.51
N PRO A 698 -50.22 13.68 -20.28
CA PRO A 698 -49.75 12.54 -21.06
C PRO A 698 -50.66 11.32 -20.91
N VAL A 699 -51.09 11.03 -19.67
CA VAL A 699 -51.99 9.90 -19.36
C VAL A 699 -53.33 10.08 -20.07
N LEU A 700 -53.94 11.27 -19.97
CA LEU A 700 -55.21 11.56 -20.64
C LEU A 700 -55.11 11.44 -22.16
N ARG A 701 -54.02 11.93 -22.77
CA ARG A 701 -53.78 11.83 -24.22
C ARG A 701 -53.79 10.37 -24.70
N ILE A 702 -53.31 9.45 -23.89
CA ILE A 702 -53.29 8.01 -24.24
C ILE A 702 -54.69 7.43 -24.20
N TYR A 703 -55.47 7.72 -23.15
CA TYR A 703 -56.88 7.31 -23.11
C TYR A 703 -57.66 7.92 -24.28
N ASP A 704 -57.38 9.17 -24.65
CA ASP A 704 -57.94 9.80 -25.85
C ASP A 704 -57.58 9.04 -27.13
N GLN A 705 -56.31 8.64 -27.31
CA GLN A 705 -55.86 7.85 -28.45
C GLN A 705 -56.54 6.48 -28.49
N LEU A 706 -56.60 5.76 -27.36
CA LEU A 706 -57.24 4.45 -27.26
C LEU A 706 -58.75 4.52 -27.53
N LEU A 707 -59.43 5.56 -27.05
CA LEU A 707 -60.86 5.77 -27.31
C LEU A 707 -61.14 6.22 -28.74
N SER A 708 -60.22 6.98 -29.36
CA SER A 708 -60.33 7.48 -30.75
C SER A 708 -60.00 6.42 -31.80
N ASN A 709 -59.14 5.44 -31.48
CA ASN A 709 -58.78 4.30 -32.34
C ASN A 709 -59.90 3.23 -32.40
N GLY A 710 -61.10 3.66 -32.76
CA GLY A 710 -62.37 2.92 -32.73
C GLY A 710 -62.44 1.54 -33.42
N PRO A 711 -61.68 1.20 -34.47
CA PRO A 711 -61.81 -0.12 -35.11
C PRO A 711 -60.94 -1.25 -34.52
N ALA A 712 -60.03 -0.96 -33.57
CA ALA A 712 -59.10 -1.95 -33.00
C ALA A 712 -59.44 -2.46 -31.59
N LEU A 713 -60.41 -1.83 -30.90
CA LEU A 713 -60.90 -2.28 -29.59
C LEU A 713 -62.24 -3.03 -29.74
N PRO A 714 -62.28 -4.36 -29.52
CA PRO A 714 -63.42 -5.18 -29.91
C PRO A 714 -64.62 -5.17 -28.93
N SER A 715 -64.48 -4.75 -27.66
CA SER A 715 -65.56 -4.90 -26.67
C SER A 715 -66.13 -3.57 -26.10
N PRO A 716 -67.47 -3.41 -26.07
CA PRO A 716 -68.11 -2.22 -25.49
C PRO A 716 -67.88 -2.12 -23.97
N THR A 717 -67.65 -3.26 -23.30
CA THR A 717 -67.34 -3.34 -21.87
C THR A 717 -65.95 -2.79 -21.53
N LEU A 718 -64.94 -3.03 -22.38
CA LEU A 718 -63.62 -2.41 -22.23
C LEU A 718 -63.68 -0.90 -22.44
N ARG A 719 -64.47 -0.44 -23.42
CA ARG A 719 -64.67 1.00 -23.67
C ARG A 719 -65.36 1.69 -22.47
N LEU A 720 -66.32 1.03 -21.83
CA LEU A 720 -66.94 1.53 -20.59
C LEU A 720 -65.92 1.60 -19.43
N ARG A 721 -65.05 0.59 -19.28
CA ARG A 721 -64.00 0.58 -18.25
C ARG A 721 -62.99 1.72 -18.47
N LEU A 722 -62.51 1.92 -19.69
CA LEU A 722 -61.63 3.04 -20.04
C LEU A 722 -62.26 4.39 -19.67
N LEU A 723 -63.57 4.56 -19.93
CA LEU A 723 -64.28 5.79 -19.56
C LEU A 723 -64.40 5.99 -18.04
N ARG A 724 -64.47 4.91 -17.25
CA ARG A 724 -64.41 4.98 -15.78
C ARG A 724 -63.02 5.41 -15.30
N SER A 725 -61.96 4.83 -15.86
CA SER A 725 -60.58 5.23 -15.57
C SER A 725 -60.30 6.68 -15.95
N VAL A 726 -60.82 7.15 -17.09
CA VAL A 726 -60.77 8.57 -17.50
C VAL A 726 -61.49 9.48 -16.51
N LEU A 727 -62.68 9.09 -16.05
CA LEU A 727 -63.41 9.86 -15.04
C LEU A 727 -62.59 10.04 -13.76
N VAL A 728 -61.88 9.00 -13.32
CA VAL A 728 -60.97 9.05 -12.16
C VAL A 728 -59.82 10.04 -12.41
N ILE A 729 -59.19 9.98 -13.58
CA ILE A 729 -58.10 10.90 -13.96
C ILE A 729 -58.58 12.35 -13.96
N LEU A 730 -59.74 12.64 -14.54
CA LEU A 730 -60.29 13.99 -14.57
C LEU A 730 -60.67 14.47 -13.15
N ARG A 731 -61.15 13.58 -12.27
CA ARG A 731 -61.44 13.91 -10.87
C ARG A 731 -60.16 14.25 -10.11
N GLU A 732 -59.11 13.45 -10.24
CA GLU A 732 -57.82 13.71 -9.61
C GLU A 732 -57.16 14.98 -10.16
N TRP A 733 -57.26 15.21 -11.47
CA TRP A 733 -56.76 16.44 -12.09
C TRP A 733 -57.52 17.68 -11.60
N THR A 734 -58.84 17.59 -11.49
CA THR A 734 -59.69 18.66 -10.93
C THR A 734 -59.32 18.94 -9.48
N MET A 735 -59.13 17.89 -8.65
CA MET A 735 -58.70 18.04 -7.26
C MET A 735 -57.30 18.66 -7.15
N SER A 736 -56.37 18.31 -8.04
CA SER A 736 -55.03 18.92 -8.09
C SER A 736 -55.08 20.41 -8.44
N VAL A 737 -55.92 20.79 -9.41
CA VAL A 737 -56.15 22.19 -9.80
C VAL A 737 -56.80 22.98 -8.66
N LEU A 738 -57.79 22.39 -7.98
CA LEU A 738 -58.44 23.01 -6.82
C LEU A 738 -57.49 23.14 -5.62
N ALA A 739 -56.67 22.14 -5.34
CA ALA A 739 -55.66 22.18 -4.27
C ALA A 739 -54.61 23.28 -4.51
N ASN A 740 -54.16 23.46 -5.75
CA ASN A 740 -53.24 24.54 -6.13
C ASN A 740 -53.88 25.94 -5.95
N ARG A 741 -55.19 26.06 -6.19
CA ARG A 741 -55.97 27.29 -5.95
C ARG A 741 -56.16 27.59 -4.46
N THR A 742 -56.25 26.58 -3.59
CA THR A 742 -56.36 26.76 -2.14
C THR A 742 -55.03 26.99 -1.44
N ALA A 743 -53.94 26.37 -1.91
CA ALA A 743 -52.60 26.56 -1.33
C ALA A 743 -52.02 27.96 -1.60
N THR A 744 -52.40 28.57 -2.73
CA THR A 744 -52.01 29.94 -3.09
C THR A 744 -52.75 31.01 -2.29
N THR A 745 -53.87 30.69 -1.63
CA THR A 745 -54.64 31.64 -0.79
C THR A 745 -54.34 31.54 0.71
N SER A 746 -53.72 30.45 1.20
CA SER A 746 -53.58 30.17 2.63
C SER A 746 -52.15 30.11 3.19
N SER A 747 -51.09 30.40 2.43
CA SER A 747 -49.71 30.36 2.95
C SER A 747 -48.83 31.52 2.46
N GLY A 748 -48.71 32.53 3.32
CA GLY A 748 -47.69 33.59 3.23
C GLY A 748 -46.33 33.20 3.84
N VAL A 749 -45.93 31.93 3.84
CA VAL A 749 -44.62 31.52 4.36
C VAL A 749 -43.89 30.58 3.38
N SER A 750 -42.74 31.10 2.95
CA SER A 750 -41.79 30.62 1.95
C SER A 750 -41.36 29.15 2.05
N TYR A 751 -41.32 28.46 0.90
CA TYR A 751 -40.14 27.69 0.48
C TYR A 751 -39.86 27.95 -1.00
N ARG A 752 -38.69 28.53 -1.27
CA ARG A 752 -38.19 28.81 -2.61
C ARG A 752 -37.73 27.51 -3.25
N PHE A 753 -38.32 27.11 -4.38
CA PHE A 753 -37.59 26.57 -5.53
C PHE A 753 -38.49 26.58 -6.79
N SER A 754 -37.94 27.13 -7.87
CA SER A 754 -38.46 27.23 -9.25
C SER A 754 -39.41 28.39 -9.60
N GLY A 755 -38.89 29.34 -10.38
CA GLY A 755 -39.59 30.25 -11.32
C GLY A 755 -40.80 31.03 -10.81
N SER A 756 -40.63 32.32 -10.53
CA SER A 756 -41.72 33.25 -10.21
C SER A 756 -42.64 33.49 -11.41
N LEU A 757 -43.66 32.64 -11.60
CA LEU A 757 -44.83 33.00 -12.39
C LEU A 757 -45.77 33.84 -11.52
N SER A 758 -46.32 34.93 -12.05
CA SER A 758 -47.22 35.79 -11.29
C SER A 758 -48.51 35.05 -10.90
N LEU A 759 -49.12 35.45 -9.78
CA LEU A 759 -50.40 34.90 -9.30
C LEU A 759 -51.49 34.94 -10.39
N GLU A 760 -51.46 35.98 -11.25
CA GLU A 760 -52.37 36.09 -12.40
C GLU A 760 -52.08 35.05 -13.49
N GLN A 761 -50.81 34.80 -13.83
CA GLN A 761 -50.44 33.81 -14.84
C GLN A 761 -50.80 32.38 -14.40
N THR A 762 -50.62 32.05 -13.13
CA THR A 762 -51.02 30.75 -12.58
C THR A 762 -52.54 30.57 -12.54
N ASN A 763 -53.30 31.64 -12.24
CA ASN A 763 -54.77 31.62 -12.30
C ASN A 763 -55.30 31.46 -13.74
N ILE A 764 -54.70 32.15 -14.71
CA ILE A 764 -55.04 32.02 -16.14
C ILE A 764 -54.73 30.60 -16.64
N LEU A 765 -53.56 30.05 -16.27
CA LEU A 765 -53.19 28.68 -16.63
C LEU A 765 -54.15 27.65 -16.02
N ASN A 766 -54.49 27.81 -14.73
CA ASN A 766 -55.44 26.94 -14.04
C ASN A 766 -56.87 27.03 -14.62
N GLN A 767 -57.28 28.22 -15.09
CA GLN A 767 -58.55 28.39 -15.78
C GLN A 767 -58.53 27.69 -17.14
N GLY A 768 -57.47 27.86 -17.94
CA GLY A 768 -57.32 27.15 -19.21
C GLY A 768 -57.27 25.62 -19.05
N ILE A 769 -56.72 25.11 -17.95
CA ILE A 769 -56.78 23.67 -17.61
C ILE A 769 -58.19 23.26 -17.20
N SER A 770 -58.90 24.07 -16.42
CA SER A 770 -60.30 23.80 -16.03
C SER A 770 -61.23 23.72 -17.24
N ASP A 771 -61.07 24.64 -18.20
CA ASP A 771 -61.85 24.66 -19.45
C ASP A 771 -61.54 23.42 -20.32
N LYS A 772 -60.27 22.98 -20.35
CA LYS A 772 -59.88 21.71 -21.02
C LYS A 772 -60.54 20.50 -20.37
N ILE A 773 -60.55 20.42 -19.03
CA ILE A 773 -61.19 19.31 -18.31
C ILE A 773 -62.70 19.30 -18.58
N ALA A 774 -63.36 20.46 -18.56
CA ALA A 774 -64.79 20.58 -18.87
C ALA A 774 -65.11 20.18 -20.32
N SER A 775 -64.26 20.59 -21.27
CA SER A 775 -64.38 20.18 -22.69
C SER A 775 -64.20 18.67 -22.86
N ALA A 776 -63.20 18.08 -22.19
CA ALA A 776 -62.96 16.64 -22.21
C ALA A 776 -64.12 15.85 -21.58
N ALA A 777 -64.64 16.29 -20.43
CA ALA A 777 -65.80 15.69 -19.77
C ALA A 777 -67.03 15.67 -20.69
N ASN A 778 -67.29 16.78 -21.40
CA ASN A 778 -68.35 16.87 -22.41
C ASN A 778 -68.17 15.86 -23.55
N ARG A 779 -66.95 15.77 -24.08
CA ARG A 779 -66.61 14.80 -25.13
C ARG A 779 -66.88 13.37 -24.66
N TYR A 780 -66.40 12.99 -23.47
CA TYR A 780 -66.59 11.63 -22.95
C TYR A 780 -68.05 11.32 -22.58
N MET A 781 -68.84 12.31 -22.14
CA MET A 781 -70.30 12.15 -21.95
C MET A 781 -71.00 11.72 -23.25
N THR A 782 -70.60 12.29 -24.40
CA THR A 782 -71.16 11.87 -25.69
C THR A 782 -70.74 10.46 -26.08
N GLU A 783 -69.52 10.05 -25.73
CA GLU A 783 -69.02 8.69 -25.96
C GLU A 783 -69.71 7.65 -25.08
N VAL A 784 -70.01 7.96 -23.81
CA VAL A 784 -70.79 7.09 -22.91
C VAL A 784 -72.19 6.82 -23.48
N ARG A 785 -72.86 7.84 -24.03
CA ARG A 785 -74.20 7.72 -24.63
C ARG A 785 -74.23 6.88 -25.91
N ARG A 786 -73.10 6.77 -26.61
CA ARG A 786 -72.96 6.01 -27.87
C ARG A 786 -72.72 4.51 -27.64
N LEU A 787 -72.50 4.07 -26.41
CA LEU A 787 -72.22 2.67 -26.09
C LEU A 787 -73.49 1.79 -26.17
N PRO A 788 -73.46 0.63 -26.84
CA PRO A 788 -74.58 -0.31 -26.89
C PRO A 788 -74.61 -1.20 -25.64
N LEU A 789 -74.80 -0.60 -24.46
CA LEU A 789 -74.86 -1.30 -23.15
C LEU A 789 -76.14 -0.94 -22.38
N GLN A 790 -76.49 -1.72 -21.36
CA GLN A 790 -77.64 -1.44 -20.49
C GLN A 790 -77.48 -0.10 -19.77
N GLN A 791 -78.55 0.69 -19.70
CA GLN A 791 -78.55 2.02 -19.06
C GLN A 791 -78.11 1.98 -17.59
N SER A 792 -78.40 0.89 -16.87
CA SER A 792 -77.96 0.69 -15.48
C SER A 792 -76.44 0.74 -15.30
N GLN A 793 -75.66 0.37 -16.32
CA GLN A 793 -74.20 0.34 -16.27
C GLN A 793 -73.54 1.63 -16.74
N THR A 794 -74.19 2.39 -17.63
CA THR A 794 -73.66 3.61 -18.24
C THR A 794 -74.08 4.88 -17.50
N GLU A 795 -75.26 4.89 -16.87
CA GLU A 795 -75.79 6.01 -16.08
C GLU A 795 -74.86 6.52 -14.96
N PRO A 796 -74.20 5.67 -14.13
CA PRO A 796 -73.32 6.17 -13.08
C PRO A 796 -72.08 6.90 -13.63
N VAL A 797 -71.56 6.44 -14.77
CA VAL A 797 -70.40 7.06 -15.44
C VAL A 797 -70.81 8.38 -16.08
N TYR A 798 -71.98 8.41 -16.74
CA TYR A 798 -72.55 9.63 -17.31
C TYR A 798 -72.80 10.71 -16.24
N ARG A 799 -73.42 10.32 -15.11
CA ARG A 799 -73.62 11.22 -13.96
C ARG A 799 -72.29 11.72 -13.40
N GLY A 800 -71.29 10.85 -13.30
CA GLY A 800 -69.98 11.22 -12.80
C GLY A 800 -69.28 12.31 -13.63
N PHE A 801 -69.38 12.26 -14.96
CA PHE A 801 -68.86 13.32 -15.83
C PHE A 801 -69.67 14.61 -15.73
N ARG A 802 -71.01 14.51 -15.63
CA ARG A 802 -71.88 15.69 -15.42
C ARG A 802 -71.56 16.40 -14.11
N GLU A 803 -71.41 15.67 -13.01
CA GLU A 803 -71.02 16.23 -11.70
C GLU A 803 -69.66 16.94 -11.76
N LEU A 804 -68.73 16.45 -12.59
CA LEU A 804 -67.40 17.04 -12.76
C LEU A 804 -67.49 18.36 -13.53
N GLU A 805 -68.27 18.38 -14.61
CA GLU A 805 -68.56 19.58 -15.38
C GLU A 805 -69.27 20.64 -14.52
N GLU A 806 -70.30 20.25 -13.77
CA GLU A 806 -71.03 21.12 -12.85
C GLU A 806 -70.10 21.71 -11.78
N LYS A 807 -69.21 20.91 -11.18
CA LYS A 807 -68.24 21.38 -10.17
C LYS A 807 -67.23 22.39 -10.72
N LEU A 808 -66.86 22.28 -12.00
CA LEU A 808 -65.96 23.23 -12.66
C LEU A 808 -66.67 24.50 -13.13
N LEU A 809 -67.97 24.40 -13.45
CA LEU A 809 -68.83 25.52 -13.83
C LEU A 809 -69.38 26.31 -12.63
N THR A 810 -69.55 25.68 -11.46
CA THR A 810 -70.00 26.37 -10.24
C THR A 810 -68.92 27.32 -9.70
N PRO A 811 -69.18 28.64 -9.65
CA PRO A 811 -68.26 29.59 -9.05
C PRO A 811 -68.46 29.60 -7.53
N SER A 812 -67.90 28.66 -6.79
CA SER A 812 -67.95 28.68 -5.33
C SER A 812 -66.58 28.47 -4.70
N PHE A 813 -65.84 29.58 -4.56
CA PHE A 813 -65.25 30.07 -3.31
C PHE A 813 -64.46 31.34 -3.64
N ARG A 814 -65.14 32.49 -3.67
CA ARG A 814 -64.48 33.79 -3.40
C ARG A 814 -64.39 33.88 -1.87
N PRO A 815 -63.21 33.81 -1.23
CA PRO A 815 -63.10 34.32 0.12
C PRO A 815 -63.17 35.86 0.04
N PHE A 816 -63.96 36.44 0.94
CA PHE A 816 -63.90 37.87 1.27
C PHE A 816 -62.54 38.24 1.84
#